data_AF-A0A2R7MFJ6-F1
#
_entry.id   AF-A0A2R7MFJ6-F1
#
_cell.length_a   1.000
_cell.length_b   1.000
_cell.length_c   1.000
_cell.angle_alpha   90.00
_cell.angle_beta   90.00
_cell.angle_gamma   90.00
#
_symmetry.space_group_name_H-M   'P 1'
#
loop_
_entity.id
_entity.type
_entity.pdbx_description
1 polymer ?
#
loop_
_entity_poly.entity_id
_entity_poly.type
_entity_poly.pdbx_seq_one_letter_code
_entity_poly.pdbx_strand_id
1 'polypeptide(L)'
;ARVRAAAGGSRLTLRLIDDRLGGRDAVDAARHGWESPAVTARADVDAFFVRALRDALSPRGVEGFDVEVATVDPVRAAIVLALSEEADATVRLVLPRGASWQPDAPTITATAVVHPDDLDAVAARVAHAHAEGAIVHASARDDEPEADADEPADGATLRVRRALAAADLPHPAARTGRRGVEVDPAILRDRLDADTADPGLTQAVLGIAREAVASADTSALGPDVQQMLFGGQAFVDTAVFSVRESAELAGGAPGFAHVGDTDPSLPDDRAWALQALSRAATSTAGDATAAAGRVDDAAGIDEVVARVGAAAEPWGALAAAERATVLHAAARTLEERRAELIEVLASEGGALLSEADAEVSQAVDAAAYYAATAKELDRVPGAVFVPDRVTVVAPRWNAPVGLCAAETLAALAAGSGVLLTPSPRARRAGAVVAEALWAAGVPRDLLAFVDLDEEASGRTLVVHPGVDRALLSGARGTAERFAAWRPALRLQALTAGRNVAVVAPSADLDDAVTDLVASAFPRAGQAATAVSLAIVVGAVGRSHAFQEQLKDAVTSLRVGPADDPLSDVGPLVEEPAGEVRRALTVLGEGERWLVEPRELDLGPETAGRFWSPGVRTGVTAGSHLARTAVAAPVLGILHVPTLTRAIEVQNAIGSGFIAGLHTRDTADLELWLDGVEAAVLRVNRPATGAVVQREPLGGWGDAAVGDGAMAGGPNRLVTLGSWRPSTGGASSSTLHLRGLDSRITALIEAAQPTLSYEAFDWLRRGALSDAVAWDREFGRVQDVSRLGVERNLRRYRPADVAVRATGDASWQAVLRVLVAAVRSGSTFTLSTPVGLPAPVRHLLGESGVAVSVETDEQWLQRLAGGIPDDGDGEPLATAPRPRRIRLVGPAETVATLRAAVAETVGADVSTTVYAGEVTTAGRLELLPFLREQAVSIGAWRFGRPDPWSAAVI
;
A
#
# COMPACT_ATOMS: atom_id res chain seq x y z
N ALA A 1 -2.60 -46.95 -0.28
CA ALA A 1 -3.05 -47.92 0.74
C ALA A 1 -2.97 -49.38 0.28
N ARG A 2 -3.72 -49.79 -0.75
CA ARG A 2 -3.73 -51.20 -1.21
C ARG A 2 -2.37 -51.77 -1.62
N VAL A 3 -1.53 -50.99 -2.31
CA VAL A 3 -0.15 -51.41 -2.64
C VAL A 3 0.65 -51.76 -1.38
N ARG A 4 0.52 -50.95 -0.32
CA ARG A 4 1.16 -51.21 0.98
C ARG A 4 0.60 -52.47 1.65
N ALA A 5 -0.72 -52.64 1.64
CA ALA A 5 -1.38 -53.82 2.22
C ALA A 5 -0.98 -55.11 1.48
N ALA A 6 -0.97 -55.09 0.14
CA ALA A 6 -0.53 -56.21 -0.68
C ALA A 6 0.96 -56.56 -0.48
N ALA A 7 1.78 -55.59 -0.09
CA ALA A 7 3.18 -55.80 0.30
C ALA A 7 3.35 -56.29 1.75
N GLY A 8 2.27 -56.63 2.46
CA GLY A 8 2.30 -57.11 3.85
C GLY A 8 2.32 -55.99 4.91
N GLY A 9 2.19 -54.73 4.51
CA GLY A 9 2.07 -53.60 5.43
C GLY A 9 0.68 -53.49 6.07
N SER A 10 0.58 -52.83 7.23
CA SER A 10 -0.71 -52.54 7.86
C SER A 10 -1.59 -51.64 6.99
N ARG A 11 -2.91 -51.72 7.20
CA ARG A 11 -3.88 -50.74 6.68
C ARG A 11 -3.55 -49.33 7.19
N LEU A 12 -4.00 -48.34 6.44
CA LEU A 12 -3.89 -46.92 6.79
C LEU A 12 -5.22 -46.46 7.38
N THR A 13 -5.20 -45.56 8.36
CA THR A 13 -6.42 -44.88 8.80
C THR A 13 -6.67 -43.66 7.93
N LEU A 14 -7.86 -43.56 7.34
CA LEU A 14 -8.36 -42.35 6.68
C LEU A 14 -9.38 -41.68 7.59
N ARG A 15 -9.06 -40.48 8.09
CA ARG A 15 -9.99 -39.68 8.89
C ARG A 15 -10.59 -38.56 8.05
N LEU A 16 -11.89 -38.61 7.81
CA LEU A 16 -12.64 -37.51 7.23
C LEU A 16 -13.03 -36.54 8.36
N ILE A 17 -12.83 -35.23 8.15
CA ILE A 17 -13.12 -34.18 9.15
C ILE A 17 -14.20 -33.24 8.62
N ASP A 18 -14.86 -32.51 9.52
CA ASP A 18 -15.97 -31.62 9.22
C ASP A 18 -15.63 -30.13 9.16
N ASP A 19 -14.35 -29.81 9.07
CA ASP A 19 -13.86 -28.43 9.09
C ASP A 19 -14.35 -27.61 7.88
N ARG A 20 -14.65 -26.33 8.11
CA ARG A 20 -15.02 -25.42 7.01
C ARG A 20 -13.75 -24.96 6.31
N LEU A 21 -13.73 -25.08 4.98
CA LEU A 21 -12.65 -24.61 4.11
C LEU A 21 -12.47 -23.09 4.07
N GLY A 22 -13.27 -22.32 4.82
CA GLY A 22 -13.07 -20.89 5.05
C GLY A 22 -11.88 -20.55 5.95
N GLY A 23 -10.89 -21.45 6.08
CA GLY A 23 -9.73 -21.30 6.95
C GLY A 23 -8.61 -20.42 6.37
N ARG A 24 -7.38 -20.63 6.87
CA ARG A 24 -6.17 -19.87 6.48
C ARG A 24 -5.92 -19.86 4.97
N ASP A 25 -6.22 -20.96 4.27
CA ASP A 25 -6.06 -21.07 2.81
C ASP A 25 -6.96 -20.10 2.02
N ALA A 26 -8.15 -19.76 2.53
CA ALA A 26 -9.03 -18.80 1.89
C ALA A 26 -8.51 -17.36 2.07
N VAL A 27 -7.91 -17.07 3.24
CA VAL A 27 -7.23 -15.80 3.50
C VAL A 27 -6.01 -15.65 2.61
N ASP A 28 -5.19 -16.69 2.55
CA ASP A 28 -3.97 -16.69 1.73
C ASP A 28 -4.35 -16.55 0.25
N ALA A 29 -5.39 -17.25 -0.20
CA ALA A 29 -5.88 -17.08 -1.57
C ALA A 29 -6.38 -15.65 -1.85
N ALA A 30 -7.15 -15.05 -0.94
CA ALA A 30 -7.60 -13.67 -1.10
C ALA A 30 -6.42 -12.70 -1.18
N ARG A 31 -5.43 -12.84 -0.28
CA ARG A 31 -4.25 -11.97 -0.23
C ARG A 31 -3.41 -12.04 -1.50
N HIS A 32 -3.15 -13.24 -2.01
CA HIS A 32 -2.32 -13.47 -3.19
C HIS A 32 -3.10 -13.43 -4.51
N GLY A 33 -4.41 -13.16 -4.48
CA GLY A 33 -5.26 -13.16 -5.67
C GLY A 33 -5.39 -14.55 -6.31
N TRP A 34 -5.22 -15.63 -5.54
CA TRP A 34 -5.41 -17.00 -6.01
C TRP A 34 -6.90 -17.35 -6.09
N GLU A 35 -7.17 -18.41 -6.84
CA GLU A 35 -8.48 -19.03 -6.88
C GLU A 35 -8.83 -19.51 -5.47
N SER A 36 -10.05 -19.26 -5.00
CA SER A 36 -10.48 -19.85 -3.74
C SER A 36 -10.43 -21.38 -3.85
N PRO A 37 -10.26 -22.12 -2.73
CA PRO A 37 -10.45 -23.56 -2.78
C PRO A 37 -11.82 -23.88 -3.40
N ALA A 38 -11.92 -24.93 -4.20
CA ALA A 38 -13.11 -25.24 -5.01
C ALA A 38 -14.42 -25.43 -4.21
N VAL A 39 -14.34 -25.51 -2.88
CA VAL A 39 -15.45 -25.79 -1.97
C VAL A 39 -15.39 -24.78 -0.83
N THR A 40 -16.26 -23.78 -0.83
CA THR A 40 -16.32 -22.77 0.25
C THR A 40 -17.68 -22.74 0.94
N ALA A 41 -18.74 -23.14 0.25
CA ALA A 41 -20.09 -23.20 0.83
C ALA A 41 -20.32 -24.51 1.61
N ARG A 42 -21.11 -24.43 2.68
CA ARG A 42 -21.46 -25.58 3.52
C ARG A 42 -22.12 -26.72 2.72
N ALA A 43 -22.97 -26.39 1.77
CA ALA A 43 -23.65 -27.37 0.92
C ALA A 43 -22.65 -28.16 0.05
N ASP A 44 -21.64 -27.48 -0.50
CA ASP A 44 -20.59 -28.10 -1.29
C ASP A 44 -19.70 -28.99 -0.41
N VAL A 45 -19.41 -28.56 0.83
CA VAL A 45 -18.68 -29.38 1.82
C VAL A 45 -19.47 -30.65 2.16
N ASP A 46 -20.79 -30.54 2.39
CA ASP A 46 -21.63 -31.71 2.67
C ASP A 46 -21.68 -32.68 1.48
N ALA A 47 -21.79 -32.16 0.24
CA ALA A 47 -21.77 -32.97 -0.98
C ALA A 47 -20.42 -33.68 -1.20
N PHE A 48 -19.31 -32.95 -1.02
CA PHE A 48 -17.96 -33.51 -1.13
C PHE A 48 -17.71 -34.56 -0.06
N PHE A 49 -18.16 -34.30 1.17
CA PHE A 49 -18.06 -35.24 2.28
C PHE A 49 -18.79 -36.56 1.96
N VAL A 50 -20.03 -36.50 1.47
CA VAL A 50 -20.80 -37.69 1.05
C VAL A 50 -20.04 -38.48 -0.02
N ARG A 51 -19.49 -37.79 -1.02
CA ARG A 51 -18.73 -38.43 -2.11
C ARG A 51 -17.44 -39.10 -1.60
N ALA A 52 -16.65 -38.37 -0.81
CA ALA A 52 -15.41 -38.88 -0.22
C ALA A 52 -15.69 -40.09 0.67
N LEU A 53 -16.78 -40.05 1.43
CA LEU A 53 -17.24 -41.17 2.25
C LEU A 53 -17.64 -42.37 1.39
N ARG A 54 -18.47 -42.18 0.35
CA ARG A 54 -18.84 -43.28 -0.58
C ARG A 54 -17.63 -43.95 -1.22
N ASP A 55 -16.63 -43.17 -1.63
CA ASP A 55 -15.39 -43.72 -2.20
C ASP A 55 -14.55 -44.47 -1.15
N ALA A 56 -14.43 -43.90 0.07
CA ALA A 56 -13.74 -44.54 1.19
C ALA A 56 -14.41 -45.86 1.63
N LEU A 57 -15.74 -45.94 1.55
CA LEU A 57 -16.54 -47.13 1.87
C LEU A 57 -16.68 -48.11 0.71
N SER A 58 -16.20 -47.76 -0.49
CA SER A 58 -16.20 -48.68 -1.62
C SER A 58 -15.37 -49.94 -1.30
N PRO A 59 -15.60 -51.09 -1.95
CA PRO A 59 -14.79 -52.29 -1.74
C PRO A 59 -13.28 -52.03 -1.88
N ARG A 60 -12.90 -51.14 -2.81
CA ARG A 60 -11.50 -50.73 -3.02
C ARG A 60 -10.96 -49.84 -1.89
N GLY A 61 -11.82 -49.01 -1.30
CA GLY A 61 -11.48 -48.15 -0.18
C GLY A 61 -11.22 -48.98 1.08
N VAL A 62 -12.18 -49.84 1.44
CA VAL A 62 -12.11 -50.68 2.65
C VAL A 62 -11.05 -51.78 2.57
N GLU A 63 -10.58 -52.19 1.39
CA GLU A 63 -9.39 -53.06 1.26
C GLU A 63 -8.11 -52.36 1.77
N GLY A 64 -8.04 -51.04 1.66
CA GLY A 64 -6.83 -50.26 1.97
C GLY A 64 -6.90 -49.47 3.26
N PHE A 65 -8.07 -48.97 3.62
CA PHE A 65 -8.25 -47.96 4.68
C PHE A 65 -9.14 -48.42 5.81
N ASP A 66 -8.75 -48.15 7.04
CA ASP A 66 -9.69 -48.06 8.16
C ASP A 66 -10.31 -46.66 8.16
N VAL A 67 -11.63 -46.57 8.05
CA VAL A 67 -12.32 -45.29 7.87
C VAL A 67 -12.77 -44.76 9.23
N GLU A 68 -12.36 -43.53 9.52
CA GLU A 68 -12.81 -42.74 10.67
C GLU A 68 -13.48 -41.46 10.18
N VAL A 69 -14.50 -41.01 10.90
CA VAL A 69 -15.15 -39.72 10.62
C VAL A 69 -15.18 -38.90 11.89
N ALA A 70 -14.47 -37.78 11.91
CA ALA A 70 -14.59 -36.78 12.95
C ALA A 70 -15.71 -35.80 12.59
N THR A 71 -16.76 -35.77 13.42
CA THR A 71 -17.80 -34.76 13.26
C THR A 71 -18.54 -34.46 14.55
N VAL A 72 -18.87 -33.20 14.77
CA VAL A 72 -19.75 -32.77 15.86
C VAL A 72 -21.21 -32.62 15.41
N ASP A 73 -21.45 -32.72 14.11
CA ASP A 73 -22.76 -32.55 13.48
C ASP A 73 -23.55 -33.87 13.48
N PRO A 74 -24.66 -33.97 14.25
CA PRO A 74 -25.44 -35.20 14.34
C PRO A 74 -26.09 -35.58 13.00
N VAL A 75 -26.39 -34.61 12.13
CA VAL A 75 -26.96 -34.89 10.80
C VAL A 75 -25.92 -35.56 9.92
N ARG A 76 -24.67 -35.07 9.94
CA ARG A 76 -23.57 -35.68 9.19
C ARG A 76 -23.21 -37.07 9.74
N ALA A 77 -23.24 -37.25 11.06
CA ALA A 77 -23.06 -38.56 11.67
C ALA A 77 -24.15 -39.56 11.26
N ALA A 78 -25.41 -39.13 11.17
CA ALA A 78 -26.50 -39.98 10.68
C ALA A 78 -26.29 -40.42 9.21
N ILE A 79 -25.85 -39.50 8.34
CA ILE A 79 -25.46 -39.82 6.96
C ILE A 79 -24.35 -40.88 6.94
N VAL A 80 -23.35 -40.75 7.82
CA VAL A 80 -22.21 -41.69 7.89
C VAL A 80 -22.68 -43.09 8.24
N LEU A 81 -23.51 -43.22 9.29
CA LEU A 81 -24.01 -44.50 9.75
C LEU A 81 -24.86 -45.18 8.67
N ALA A 82 -25.77 -44.43 8.04
CA ALA A 82 -26.62 -44.94 6.97
C ALA A 82 -25.81 -45.44 5.75
N LEU A 83 -24.83 -44.66 5.28
CA LEU A 83 -23.98 -45.06 4.16
C LEU A 83 -23.03 -46.21 4.52
N SER A 84 -22.60 -46.30 5.79
CA SER A 84 -21.78 -47.43 6.27
C SER A 84 -22.55 -48.74 6.33
N GLU A 85 -23.83 -48.68 6.71
CA GLU A 85 -24.72 -49.83 6.71
C GLU A 85 -25.03 -50.29 5.28
N GLU A 86 -25.29 -49.35 4.37
CA GLU A 86 -25.49 -49.64 2.93
C GLU A 86 -24.26 -50.33 2.31
N ALA A 87 -23.05 -49.92 2.71
CA ALA A 87 -21.80 -50.46 2.20
C ALA A 87 -21.30 -51.73 2.92
N ASP A 88 -22.01 -52.22 3.94
CA ASP A 88 -21.55 -53.31 4.83
C ASP A 88 -20.12 -53.07 5.36
N ALA A 89 -19.85 -51.82 5.75
CA ALA A 89 -18.52 -51.36 6.14
C ALA A 89 -18.53 -50.76 7.55
N THR A 90 -17.51 -51.09 8.36
CA THR A 90 -17.36 -50.50 9.69
C THR A 90 -16.69 -49.13 9.62
N VAL A 91 -17.34 -48.13 10.21
CA VAL A 91 -16.80 -46.77 10.40
C VAL A 91 -16.72 -46.45 11.90
N ARG A 92 -15.65 -45.75 12.30
CA ARG A 92 -15.51 -45.22 13.67
C ARG A 92 -15.79 -43.72 13.69
N LEU A 93 -16.71 -43.29 14.54
CA LEU A 93 -17.01 -41.86 14.72
C LEU A 93 -16.06 -41.25 15.76
N VAL A 94 -15.43 -40.12 15.45
CA VAL A 94 -14.53 -39.40 16.36
C VAL A 94 -15.26 -38.18 16.91
N LEU A 95 -15.48 -38.14 18.22
CA LEU A 95 -16.22 -37.08 18.91
C LEU A 95 -15.31 -36.39 19.93
N PRO A 96 -15.39 -35.06 20.09
CA PRO A 96 -14.67 -34.37 21.15
C PRO A 96 -15.20 -34.79 22.53
N ARG A 97 -14.30 -34.80 23.53
CA ARG A 97 -14.69 -34.99 24.92
C ARG A 97 -15.71 -33.92 25.33
N GLY A 98 -16.88 -34.35 25.79
CA GLY A 98 -17.97 -33.44 26.16
C GLY A 98 -18.96 -33.15 25.03
N ALA A 99 -18.94 -33.90 23.93
CA ALA A 99 -19.99 -33.85 22.90
C ALA A 99 -21.40 -33.97 23.52
N SER A 100 -22.35 -33.17 23.02
CA SER A 100 -23.72 -33.08 23.54
C SER A 100 -24.60 -34.29 23.20
N TRP A 101 -24.11 -35.19 22.34
CA TRP A 101 -24.80 -36.39 21.88
C TRP A 101 -23.81 -37.55 21.72
N GLN A 102 -24.31 -38.78 21.77
CA GLN A 102 -23.54 -39.99 21.47
C GLN A 102 -24.35 -40.91 20.55
N PRO A 103 -23.74 -41.44 19.48
CA PRO A 103 -24.36 -42.43 18.60
C PRO A 103 -24.30 -43.83 19.23
N ASP A 104 -25.23 -44.69 18.82
CA ASP A 104 -25.17 -46.13 19.11
C ASP A 104 -24.24 -46.83 18.11
N ALA A 105 -22.96 -46.43 18.10
CA ALA A 105 -21.93 -46.90 17.18
C ALA A 105 -20.53 -46.81 17.79
N PRO A 106 -19.51 -47.51 17.25
CA PRO A 106 -18.14 -47.40 17.72
C PRO A 106 -17.62 -45.96 17.63
N THR A 107 -17.24 -45.40 18.79
CA THR A 107 -16.73 -44.03 18.89
C THR A 107 -15.31 -43.96 19.44
N ILE A 108 -14.58 -42.93 19.01
CA ILE A 108 -13.28 -42.51 19.55
C ILE A 108 -13.49 -41.15 20.20
N THR A 109 -13.11 -41.00 21.46
CA THR A 109 -13.16 -39.70 22.15
C THR A 109 -11.86 -38.92 21.92
N ALA A 110 -11.92 -37.83 21.17
CA ALA A 110 -10.81 -36.89 21.04
C ALA A 110 -10.72 -35.99 22.28
N THR A 111 -9.58 -36.03 22.98
CA THR A 111 -9.32 -35.22 24.17
C THR A 111 -8.12 -34.32 23.92
N ALA A 112 -8.33 -33.01 23.91
CA ALA A 112 -7.24 -32.05 23.85
C ALA A 112 -6.48 -32.06 25.19
N VAL A 113 -5.15 -32.12 25.10
CA VAL A 113 -4.24 -32.03 26.25
C VAL A 113 -3.18 -30.98 25.93
N VAL A 114 -2.76 -30.23 26.94
CA VAL A 114 -1.76 -29.17 26.82
C VAL A 114 -0.80 -29.28 27.99
N HIS A 115 0.47 -28.91 27.78
CA HIS A 115 1.39 -28.70 28.88
C HIS A 115 0.88 -27.55 29.77
N PRO A 116 0.96 -27.63 31.12
CA PRO A 116 0.43 -26.59 32.00
C PRO A 116 0.96 -25.19 31.70
N ASP A 117 2.22 -25.09 31.29
CA ASP A 117 2.89 -23.81 30.98
C ASP A 117 2.37 -23.15 29.70
N ASP A 118 1.75 -23.91 28.79
CA ASP A 118 1.23 -23.43 27.51
C ASP A 118 -0.30 -23.21 27.54
N LEU A 119 -0.94 -23.47 28.68
CA LEU A 119 -2.41 -23.43 28.79
C LEU A 119 -2.97 -22.08 28.33
N ASP A 120 -2.41 -20.98 28.83
CA ASP A 120 -2.88 -19.64 28.49
C ASP A 120 -2.66 -19.30 27.01
N ALA A 121 -1.58 -19.80 26.40
CA ALA A 121 -1.26 -19.57 24.99
C ALA A 121 -2.26 -20.26 24.04
N VAL A 122 -2.72 -21.47 24.39
CA VAL A 122 -3.62 -22.22 23.51
C VAL A 122 -5.09 -22.14 23.94
N ALA A 123 -5.39 -21.66 25.15
CA ALA A 123 -6.75 -21.63 25.69
C ALA A 123 -7.72 -20.90 24.77
N ALA A 124 -7.34 -19.73 24.24
CA ALA A 124 -8.18 -18.97 23.32
C ALA A 124 -8.47 -19.76 22.02
N ARG A 125 -7.45 -20.42 21.45
CA ARG A 125 -7.58 -21.22 20.22
C ARG A 125 -8.43 -22.47 20.45
N VAL A 126 -8.22 -23.16 21.58
CA VAL A 126 -9.02 -24.34 21.97
C VAL A 126 -10.46 -23.95 22.28
N ALA A 127 -10.68 -22.85 23.02
CA ALA A 127 -12.02 -22.33 23.30
C ALA A 127 -12.74 -21.92 22.01
N HIS A 128 -12.03 -21.30 21.06
CA HIS A 128 -12.57 -20.97 19.75
C HIS A 128 -12.99 -22.23 18.99
N ALA A 129 -12.09 -23.22 18.84
CA ALA A 129 -12.39 -24.47 18.17
C ALA A 129 -13.58 -25.22 18.81
N HIS A 130 -13.74 -25.12 20.12
CA HIS A 130 -14.88 -25.70 20.84
C HIS A 130 -16.18 -24.91 20.61
N ALA A 131 -16.12 -23.57 20.62
CA ALA A 131 -17.25 -22.69 20.34
C ALA A 131 -17.75 -22.86 18.90
N GLU A 132 -16.86 -23.07 17.92
CA GLU A 132 -17.24 -23.36 16.54
C GLU A 132 -18.08 -24.64 16.44
N GLY A 133 -17.70 -25.71 17.15
CA GLY A 133 -18.50 -26.93 17.20
C GLY A 133 -19.90 -26.73 17.80
N ALA A 134 -20.06 -25.77 18.71
CA ALA A 134 -21.35 -25.39 19.28
C ALA A 134 -22.18 -24.46 18.36
N ILE A 135 -21.54 -23.54 17.63
CA ILE A 135 -22.20 -22.59 16.70
C ILE A 135 -22.66 -23.29 15.41
N VAL A 136 -21.93 -24.29 14.93
CA VAL A 136 -22.38 -25.17 13.82
C VAL A 136 -23.72 -25.85 14.14
N HIS A 137 -23.96 -26.10 15.43
CA HIS A 137 -25.20 -26.67 15.96
C HIS A 137 -26.35 -25.66 16.03
N ALA A 138 -26.06 -24.36 16.20
CA ALA A 138 -27.04 -23.27 16.29
C ALA A 138 -27.44 -22.69 14.91
N SER A 139 -26.46 -22.44 14.03
CA SER A 139 -26.66 -21.92 12.66
C SER A 139 -27.47 -22.84 11.74
N ALA A 140 -27.61 -24.12 12.09
CA ALA A 140 -28.53 -25.03 11.41
C ALA A 140 -30.01 -24.62 11.54
N ARG A 141 -30.33 -23.63 12.39
CA ARG A 141 -31.67 -23.06 12.54
C ARG A 141 -31.90 -21.74 11.79
N ASP A 142 -30.84 -21.02 11.40
CA ASP A 142 -30.95 -19.60 11.02
C ASP A 142 -30.73 -19.30 9.51
N ASP A 143 -30.17 -20.21 8.72
CA ASP A 143 -29.89 -20.01 7.27
C ASP A 143 -31.05 -20.43 6.32
N GLU A 144 -32.29 -20.54 6.82
CA GLU A 144 -33.44 -20.94 5.98
C GLU A 144 -34.24 -19.73 5.44
N PRO A 145 -34.44 -19.57 4.12
CA PRO A 145 -35.52 -18.75 3.61
C PRO A 145 -36.86 -19.42 3.98
N GLU A 146 -37.85 -18.64 4.42
CA GLU A 146 -39.21 -19.13 4.69
C GLU A 146 -39.69 -20.03 3.55
N ALA A 147 -39.84 -21.33 3.81
CA ALA A 147 -40.26 -22.30 2.81
C ALA A 147 -41.73 -22.08 2.43
N ASP A 148 -42.03 -22.16 1.12
CA ASP A 148 -43.38 -22.22 0.58
C ASP A 148 -44.22 -23.31 1.27
N ALA A 149 -45.47 -22.95 1.58
CA ALA A 149 -46.30 -23.55 2.62
C ALA A 149 -46.87 -24.96 2.37
N ASP A 150 -46.31 -25.79 1.47
CA ASP A 150 -46.99 -27.03 1.04
C ASP A 150 -46.30 -28.38 1.36
N GLU A 151 -45.16 -28.43 2.08
CA GLU A 151 -44.70 -29.67 2.73
C GLU A 151 -43.76 -29.36 3.92
N PRO A 152 -44.06 -29.78 5.17
CA PRO A 152 -43.18 -29.55 6.31
C PRO A 152 -42.05 -30.59 6.34
N ALA A 153 -41.06 -30.44 5.47
CA ALA A 153 -39.81 -31.18 5.61
C ALA A 153 -38.96 -30.49 6.69
N ASP A 154 -38.67 -31.20 7.79
CA ASP A 154 -37.67 -30.79 8.79
C ASP A 154 -36.36 -30.38 8.08
N GLY A 155 -35.80 -29.21 8.40
CA GLY A 155 -34.62 -28.62 7.71
C GLY A 155 -33.42 -29.57 7.62
N ALA A 156 -33.26 -30.45 8.61
CA ALA A 156 -32.26 -31.52 8.57
C ALA A 156 -32.47 -32.50 7.39
N THR A 157 -33.72 -32.89 7.12
CA THR A 157 -34.07 -33.80 6.02
C THR A 157 -33.80 -33.15 4.66
N LEU A 158 -34.13 -31.86 4.51
CA LEU A 158 -33.85 -31.10 3.30
C LEU A 158 -32.34 -31.01 3.03
N ARG A 159 -31.56 -30.73 4.07
CA ARG A 159 -30.09 -30.69 3.98
C ARG A 159 -29.49 -32.03 3.54
N VAL A 160 -29.94 -33.15 4.13
CA VAL A 160 -29.49 -34.50 3.74
C VAL A 160 -29.80 -34.77 2.27
N ARG A 161 -31.04 -34.49 1.83
CA ARG A 161 -31.44 -34.68 0.42
C ARG A 161 -30.60 -33.84 -0.53
N ARG A 162 -30.34 -32.57 -0.19
CA ARG A 162 -29.46 -31.69 -0.99
C ARG A 162 -28.04 -32.22 -1.06
N ALA A 163 -27.46 -32.65 0.07
CA ALA A 163 -26.11 -33.19 0.12
C ALA A 163 -25.96 -34.47 -0.75
N LEU A 164 -26.90 -35.41 -0.63
CA LEU A 164 -26.92 -36.64 -1.44
C LEU A 164 -27.09 -36.35 -2.93
N ALA A 165 -28.03 -35.46 -3.29
CA ALA A 165 -28.27 -35.10 -4.70
C ALA A 165 -27.10 -34.34 -5.32
N ALA A 166 -26.51 -33.38 -4.60
CA ALA A 166 -25.35 -32.63 -5.06
C ALA A 166 -24.09 -33.50 -5.15
N ALA A 167 -23.96 -34.52 -4.31
CA ALA A 167 -22.86 -35.47 -4.37
C ALA A 167 -22.81 -36.28 -5.68
N ASP A 168 -23.89 -36.31 -6.45
CA ASP A 168 -23.98 -36.98 -7.75
C ASP A 168 -23.70 -36.02 -8.95
N LEU A 169 -23.58 -34.70 -8.70
CA LEU A 169 -23.30 -33.70 -9.72
C LEU A 169 -21.79 -33.57 -10.04
N PRO A 170 -21.40 -33.06 -11.22
CA PRO A 170 -20.00 -32.70 -11.50
C PRO A 170 -19.49 -31.68 -10.46
N HIS A 171 -18.25 -31.88 -9.98
CA HIS A 171 -17.66 -31.01 -8.97
C HIS A 171 -17.06 -29.74 -9.61
N PRO A 172 -17.03 -28.58 -8.92
CA PRO A 172 -16.25 -27.43 -9.37
C PRO A 172 -14.79 -27.82 -9.65
N ALA A 173 -14.18 -27.21 -10.67
CA ALA A 173 -12.82 -27.57 -11.04
C ALA A 173 -11.84 -27.37 -9.87
N ALA A 174 -10.87 -28.27 -9.72
CA ALA A 174 -9.75 -28.03 -8.82
C ALA A 174 -9.01 -26.76 -9.27
N ARG A 175 -8.32 -26.10 -8.33
CA ARG A 175 -7.42 -24.98 -8.69
C ARG A 175 -6.48 -25.44 -9.81
N THR A 176 -6.39 -24.64 -10.86
CA THR A 176 -5.44 -24.84 -11.95
C THR A 176 -4.40 -23.74 -11.97
N GLY A 177 -3.19 -24.05 -12.43
CA GLY A 177 -2.13 -23.04 -12.60
C GLY A 177 -2.63 -21.89 -13.48
N ARG A 178 -2.47 -20.64 -13.00
CA ARG A 178 -3.17 -19.46 -13.51
C ARG A 178 -2.43 -18.66 -14.59
N ARG A 179 -1.45 -19.25 -15.26
CA ARG A 179 -0.67 -18.48 -16.25
C ARG A 179 -1.56 -18.09 -17.46
N GLY A 180 -1.99 -16.82 -17.50
CA GLY A 180 -2.76 -16.23 -18.60
C GLY A 180 -4.29 -16.31 -18.51
N VAL A 181 -4.89 -16.56 -17.34
CA VAL A 181 -6.36 -16.60 -17.14
C VAL A 181 -6.83 -15.36 -16.37
N GLU A 182 -7.90 -14.71 -16.85
CA GLU A 182 -8.53 -13.55 -16.21
C GLU A 182 -9.23 -14.00 -14.90
N VAL A 183 -8.87 -13.37 -13.78
CA VAL A 183 -9.32 -13.76 -12.44
C VAL A 183 -10.68 -13.13 -12.10
N ASP A 184 -11.65 -13.94 -11.68
CA ASP A 184 -12.85 -13.47 -10.96
C ASP A 184 -12.61 -13.55 -9.44
N PRO A 185 -12.48 -12.43 -8.71
CA PRO A 185 -12.14 -12.42 -7.29
C PRO A 185 -13.35 -12.62 -6.34
N ALA A 186 -14.50 -13.05 -6.83
CA ALA A 186 -15.76 -12.95 -6.11
C ALA A 186 -16.07 -14.10 -5.13
N ILE A 187 -15.44 -14.17 -3.94
CA ILE A 187 -15.98 -15.03 -2.85
C ILE A 187 -16.00 -14.39 -1.45
N LEU A 188 -15.16 -13.40 -1.12
CA LEU A 188 -15.19 -12.76 0.22
C LEU A 188 -15.79 -11.35 0.25
N ARG A 189 -16.46 -10.95 -0.83
CA ARG A 189 -17.38 -9.82 -0.75
C ARG A 189 -18.62 -10.34 -0.06
N ASP A 190 -18.97 -9.78 1.10
CA ASP A 190 -20.39 -9.66 1.40
C ASP A 190 -21.00 -9.05 0.14
N ARG A 191 -21.91 -9.79 -0.49
CA ARG A 191 -22.85 -9.18 -1.43
C ARG A 191 -23.64 -8.19 -0.59
N LEU A 192 -23.12 -6.97 -0.47
CA LEU A 192 -23.99 -5.82 -0.61
C LEU A 192 -24.67 -6.09 -1.94
N ASP A 193 -25.95 -6.40 -1.88
CA ASP A 193 -26.77 -6.65 -3.03
C ASP A 193 -26.35 -5.66 -4.11
N ALA A 194 -26.12 -6.17 -5.32
CA ALA A 194 -26.05 -5.32 -6.49
C ALA A 194 -27.45 -4.75 -6.68
N ASP A 195 -27.84 -3.82 -5.82
CA ASP A 195 -29.16 -3.25 -5.85
C ASP A 195 -29.15 -1.79 -5.49
N THR A 196 -29.70 -1.08 -6.47
CA THR A 196 -30.15 0.28 -6.42
C THR A 196 -29.03 1.28 -6.16
N ALA A 197 -28.51 1.85 -7.26
CA ALA A 197 -28.03 3.21 -7.23
C ALA A 197 -29.08 4.04 -6.48
N ASP A 198 -28.83 4.37 -5.21
CA ASP A 198 -29.71 5.22 -4.43
C ASP A 198 -29.72 6.57 -5.17
N PRO A 199 -30.79 6.90 -5.89
CA PRO A 199 -30.84 8.12 -6.68
C PRO A 199 -30.90 9.33 -5.74
N GLY A 200 -31.17 9.16 -4.44
CA GLY A 200 -31.49 10.25 -3.51
C GLY A 200 -30.38 11.29 -3.35
N LEU A 201 -29.14 10.86 -3.08
CA LEU A 201 -28.02 11.77 -2.85
C LEU A 201 -27.46 12.36 -4.14
N THR A 202 -27.39 11.55 -5.20
CA THR A 202 -26.96 12.03 -6.51
C THR A 202 -28.02 12.93 -7.15
N GLN A 203 -29.33 12.72 -6.91
CA GLN A 203 -30.40 13.63 -7.35
C GLN A 203 -30.55 14.86 -6.46
N ALA A 204 -30.12 14.86 -5.20
CA ALA A 204 -30.06 16.08 -4.39
C ALA A 204 -28.97 17.04 -4.91
N VAL A 205 -27.81 16.51 -5.30
CA VAL A 205 -26.70 17.31 -5.85
C VAL A 205 -26.88 17.61 -7.36
N LEU A 206 -27.43 16.67 -8.15
CA LEU A 206 -27.79 16.90 -9.55
C LEU A 206 -29.10 17.70 -9.71
N GLY A 207 -30.00 17.69 -8.73
CA GLY A 207 -31.24 18.48 -8.74
C GLY A 207 -30.94 19.98 -8.66
N ILE A 208 -29.96 20.36 -7.86
CA ILE A 208 -29.43 21.73 -7.79
C ILE A 208 -28.79 22.15 -9.13
N ALA A 209 -28.19 21.21 -9.86
CA ALA A 209 -27.58 21.46 -11.17
C ALA A 209 -28.60 21.41 -12.34
N ARG A 210 -29.69 20.65 -12.23
CA ARG A 210 -30.71 20.49 -13.29
C ARG A 210 -31.82 21.53 -13.23
N GLU A 211 -32.19 22.04 -12.05
CA GLU A 211 -33.13 23.18 -11.95
C GLU A 211 -32.59 24.45 -12.63
N ALA A 212 -31.26 24.59 -12.73
CA ALA A 212 -30.62 25.68 -13.47
C ALA A 212 -30.73 25.57 -15.00
N VAL A 213 -31.12 24.39 -15.53
CA VAL A 213 -31.15 24.10 -16.97
C VAL A 213 -32.57 24.16 -17.55
N ALA A 214 -33.63 24.15 -16.72
CA ALA A 214 -34.97 23.75 -17.17
C ALA A 214 -36.10 24.81 -17.20
N SER A 215 -35.95 26.07 -16.76
CA SER A 215 -37.10 27.01 -16.83
C SER A 215 -36.79 28.34 -17.50
N ALA A 216 -37.28 28.48 -18.74
CA ALA A 216 -37.63 29.75 -19.35
C ALA A 216 -39.03 30.19 -18.87
N ASP A 217 -39.11 31.44 -18.40
CA ASP A 217 -40.30 32.29 -18.17
C ASP A 217 -41.34 31.95 -17.07
N THR A 218 -41.25 32.78 -16.03
CA THR A 218 -42.30 33.64 -15.40
C THR A 218 -43.53 33.02 -14.71
N SER A 219 -43.60 33.19 -13.38
CA SER A 219 -44.71 33.93 -12.71
C SER A 219 -44.37 34.20 -11.23
N ALA A 220 -45.01 35.23 -10.67
CA ALA A 220 -44.72 35.79 -9.36
C ALA A 220 -44.93 34.80 -8.21
N LEU A 221 -43.91 34.62 -7.36
CA LEU A 221 -44.03 33.88 -6.11
C LEU A 221 -44.92 34.68 -5.15
N GLY A 222 -46.06 34.09 -4.79
CA GLY A 222 -46.99 34.59 -3.78
C GLY A 222 -46.41 34.55 -2.36
N PRO A 223 -47.13 35.08 -1.36
CA PRO A 223 -46.57 35.41 -0.04
C PRO A 223 -46.25 34.21 0.89
N ASP A 224 -46.29 32.98 0.41
CA ASP A 224 -46.06 31.78 1.23
C ASP A 224 -44.66 31.13 1.03
N VAL A 225 -43.61 31.94 0.78
CA VAL A 225 -42.21 31.46 0.81
C VAL A 225 -41.65 31.50 2.25
N GLN A 226 -42.40 30.92 3.18
CA GLN A 226 -41.93 30.58 4.52
C GLN A 226 -42.26 29.12 4.83
N GLN A 227 -41.65 28.19 4.09
CA GLN A 227 -41.52 26.78 4.50
C GLN A 227 -40.62 26.01 3.51
N MET A 228 -39.32 26.30 3.50
CA MET A 228 -38.30 25.34 3.06
C MET A 228 -37.19 25.31 4.12
N LEU A 229 -37.53 24.66 5.23
CA LEU A 229 -36.59 24.17 6.23
C LEU A 229 -36.32 22.71 5.91
N PHE A 230 -35.09 22.37 5.53
CA PHE A 230 -34.62 21.00 5.66
C PHE A 230 -34.44 20.73 7.16
N GLY A 231 -35.33 19.93 7.75
CA GLY A 231 -35.14 19.34 9.09
C GLY A 231 -35.02 20.31 10.28
N GLY A 232 -35.39 21.59 10.15
CA GLY A 232 -35.48 22.51 11.29
C GLY A 232 -34.17 22.82 12.03
N GLN A 233 -33.00 22.53 11.45
CA GLN A 233 -31.70 22.92 12.01
C GLN A 233 -30.98 23.95 11.12
N ALA A 234 -30.29 24.89 11.76
CA ALA A 234 -29.51 25.93 11.10
C ALA A 234 -28.32 25.33 10.33
N PHE A 235 -28.08 25.86 9.13
CA PHE A 235 -26.87 25.75 8.29
C PHE A 235 -25.89 24.62 8.68
N VAL A 236 -26.00 23.44 8.06
CA VAL A 236 -25.05 22.35 8.26
C VAL A 236 -23.80 22.62 7.41
N ASP A 237 -22.64 22.71 8.06
CA ASP A 237 -21.33 22.81 7.40
C ASP A 237 -21.12 21.54 6.54
N THR A 238 -21.20 21.67 5.22
CA THR A 238 -21.41 20.55 4.27
C THR A 238 -20.18 19.70 3.99
N ALA A 239 -19.04 19.93 4.65
CA ALA A 239 -17.78 19.25 4.36
C ALA A 239 -17.05 18.84 5.64
N VAL A 240 -17.49 17.73 6.24
CA VAL A 240 -16.81 17.13 7.39
C VAL A 240 -15.80 16.10 6.88
N PHE A 241 -14.54 16.20 7.33
CA PHE A 241 -13.57 15.13 7.11
C PHE A 241 -14.09 13.85 7.78
N SER A 242 -14.16 12.76 7.02
CA SER A 242 -14.51 11.47 7.60
C SER A 242 -13.33 10.96 8.42
N VAL A 243 -13.53 10.84 9.72
CA VAL A 243 -12.56 10.18 10.61
C VAL A 243 -12.60 8.65 10.40
N ARG A 244 -13.69 8.14 9.80
CA ARG A 244 -14.01 6.72 9.63
C ARG A 244 -14.27 6.32 8.18
N GLU A 245 -14.22 5.02 7.90
CA GLU A 245 -14.50 4.43 6.59
C GLU A 245 -15.96 4.69 6.20
N SER A 246 -16.19 5.09 4.95
CA SER A 246 -17.54 5.26 4.40
C SER A 246 -18.00 3.98 3.70
N ALA A 247 -19.18 3.45 4.08
CA ALA A 247 -19.76 2.27 3.44
C ALA A 247 -20.23 2.52 1.98
N GLU A 248 -20.54 3.78 1.65
CA GLU A 248 -21.20 4.19 0.39
C GLU A 248 -20.29 4.19 -0.84
N LEU A 249 -18.98 4.38 -0.65
CA LEU A 249 -18.02 4.55 -1.74
C LEU A 249 -16.78 3.71 -1.47
N ALA A 250 -16.64 2.63 -2.23
CA ALA A 250 -15.35 1.98 -2.41
C ALA A 250 -15.05 1.79 -3.87
N GLY A 251 -13.76 1.74 -4.14
CA GLY A 251 -13.23 1.38 -5.44
C GLY A 251 -11.75 1.69 -5.50
N GLY A 252 -10.99 0.72 -5.98
CA GLY A 252 -9.68 0.98 -6.55
C GLY A 252 -9.78 1.70 -7.91
N ALA A 253 -8.66 1.77 -8.62
CA ALA A 253 -8.60 2.23 -9.99
C ALA A 253 -9.60 1.44 -10.87
N PRO A 254 -10.45 2.12 -11.66
CA PRO A 254 -11.46 1.45 -12.47
C PRO A 254 -10.86 0.47 -13.48
N GLY A 255 -11.34 -0.78 -13.44
CA GLY A 255 -10.91 -1.83 -14.37
C GLY A 255 -9.51 -2.39 -14.09
N PHE A 256 -8.88 -2.04 -12.96
CA PHE A 256 -7.65 -2.67 -12.50
C PHE A 256 -7.96 -3.88 -11.62
N ALA A 257 -7.20 -4.96 -11.83
CA ALA A 257 -7.17 -6.14 -10.99
C ALA A 257 -5.72 -6.55 -10.79
N HIS A 258 -5.42 -7.09 -9.61
CA HIS A 258 -4.08 -7.59 -9.29
C HIS A 258 -3.79 -8.87 -10.06
N VAL A 259 -2.54 -9.01 -10.50
CA VAL A 259 -2.03 -10.32 -10.91
C VAL A 259 -1.86 -11.20 -9.67
N GLY A 260 -2.15 -12.49 -9.81
CA GLY A 260 -1.87 -13.46 -8.76
C GLY A 260 -0.39 -13.85 -8.74
N ASP A 261 0.16 -14.01 -7.54
CA ASP A 261 1.49 -14.60 -7.38
C ASP A 261 1.48 -16.09 -7.73
N THR A 262 2.66 -16.69 -7.87
CA THR A 262 2.83 -18.13 -8.07
C THR A 262 2.26 -18.90 -6.88
N ASP A 263 1.40 -19.91 -7.11
CA ASP A 263 0.81 -20.72 -6.04
C ASP A 263 1.67 -21.98 -5.79
N PRO A 264 2.53 -22.01 -4.75
CA PRO A 264 3.41 -23.15 -4.51
C PRO A 264 2.65 -24.41 -4.08
N SER A 265 1.35 -24.33 -3.78
CA SER A 265 0.53 -25.51 -3.50
C SER A 265 0.27 -26.35 -4.77
N LEU A 266 0.40 -25.75 -5.96
CA LEU A 266 0.17 -26.42 -7.23
C LEU A 266 1.44 -27.14 -7.73
N PRO A 267 1.35 -28.41 -8.18
CA PRO A 267 2.49 -29.14 -8.76
C PRO A 267 3.12 -28.44 -9.98
N ASP A 268 2.29 -27.90 -10.87
CA ASP A 268 2.75 -27.25 -12.09
C ASP A 268 3.49 -25.94 -11.80
N ASP A 269 3.00 -25.17 -10.82
CA ASP A 269 3.64 -23.95 -10.37
C ASP A 269 5.02 -24.21 -9.74
N ARG A 270 5.10 -25.25 -8.90
CA ARG A 270 6.39 -25.72 -8.38
C ARG A 270 7.34 -26.15 -9.52
N ALA A 271 6.83 -26.85 -10.52
CA ALA A 271 7.67 -27.36 -11.61
C ALA A 271 8.31 -26.23 -12.42
N TRP A 272 7.56 -25.21 -12.83
CA TRP A 272 8.14 -24.11 -13.60
C TRP A 272 9.00 -23.19 -12.73
N ALA A 273 8.63 -22.96 -11.46
CA ALA A 273 9.41 -22.14 -10.55
C ALA A 273 10.81 -22.74 -10.32
N LEU A 274 10.87 -24.05 -10.10
CA LEU A 274 12.15 -24.78 -10.02
C LEU A 274 12.94 -24.70 -11.33
N GLN A 275 12.26 -24.74 -12.48
CA GLN A 275 12.92 -24.55 -13.77
C GLN A 275 13.50 -23.13 -13.91
N ALA A 276 12.82 -22.09 -13.42
CA ALA A 276 13.33 -20.72 -13.41
C ALA A 276 14.57 -20.59 -12.51
N LEU A 277 14.49 -21.10 -11.28
CA LEU A 277 15.61 -21.11 -10.35
C LEU A 277 16.84 -21.85 -10.89
N SER A 278 16.64 -22.98 -11.57
CA SER A 278 17.75 -23.78 -12.13
C SER A 278 18.62 -23.03 -13.15
N ARG A 279 18.11 -21.93 -13.73
CA ARG A 279 18.86 -21.09 -14.69
C ARG A 279 19.65 -19.98 -14.00
N ALA A 280 19.28 -19.60 -12.77
CA ALA A 280 19.84 -18.44 -12.07
C ALA A 280 21.38 -18.52 -11.91
N ALA A 281 21.91 -19.70 -11.57
CA ALA A 281 23.34 -19.91 -11.34
C ALA A 281 24.22 -19.61 -12.58
N THR A 282 23.67 -19.71 -13.79
CA THR A 282 24.40 -19.50 -15.05
C THR A 282 23.80 -18.39 -15.92
N SER A 283 22.87 -17.62 -15.35
CA SER A 283 22.14 -16.60 -16.09
C SER A 283 23.05 -15.48 -16.57
N THR A 284 22.89 -15.11 -17.83
CA THR A 284 23.48 -13.93 -18.47
C THR A 284 22.42 -12.92 -18.91
N ALA A 285 21.18 -13.08 -18.40
CA ALA A 285 20.07 -12.20 -18.73
C ALA A 285 20.44 -10.73 -18.44
N GLY A 286 20.15 -9.84 -19.38
CA GLY A 286 20.47 -8.41 -19.29
C GLY A 286 21.94 -8.03 -19.55
N ASP A 287 22.90 -8.96 -19.65
CA ASP A 287 24.33 -8.61 -19.82
C ASP A 287 24.60 -7.82 -21.12
N ALA A 288 24.03 -8.29 -22.23
CA ALA A 288 24.23 -7.65 -23.54
C ALA A 288 23.65 -6.23 -23.57
N THR A 289 22.47 -6.05 -22.98
CA THR A 289 21.80 -4.74 -22.88
C THR A 289 22.55 -3.81 -21.92
N ALA A 290 23.03 -4.34 -20.78
CA ALA A 290 23.85 -3.58 -19.84
C ALA A 290 25.14 -3.06 -20.50
N ALA A 291 25.84 -3.93 -21.24
CA ALA A 291 27.04 -3.55 -21.98
C ALA A 291 26.76 -2.54 -23.10
N ALA A 292 25.66 -2.71 -23.83
CA ALA A 292 25.26 -1.80 -24.92
C ALA A 292 24.80 -0.42 -24.42
N GLY A 293 24.28 -0.34 -23.19
CA GLY A 293 23.83 0.91 -22.57
C GLY A 293 24.94 1.71 -21.88
N ARG A 294 26.19 1.25 -21.93
CA ARG A 294 27.31 1.90 -21.26
C ARG A 294 27.59 3.29 -21.84
N VAL A 295 27.61 4.31 -20.99
CA VAL A 295 27.95 5.70 -21.36
C VAL A 295 29.04 6.24 -20.43
N ASP A 296 30.22 6.47 -21.00
CA ASP A 296 31.45 6.83 -20.25
C ASP A 296 31.84 8.30 -20.34
N ASP A 297 31.16 9.10 -21.18
CA ASP A 297 31.53 10.49 -21.40
C ASP A 297 30.32 11.42 -21.57
N ALA A 298 30.59 12.73 -21.52
CA ALA A 298 29.56 13.77 -21.65
C ALA A 298 28.92 13.80 -23.04
N ALA A 299 29.65 13.46 -24.10
CA ALA A 299 29.12 13.48 -25.46
C ALA A 299 28.06 12.40 -25.66
N GLY A 300 28.27 11.21 -25.10
CA GLY A 300 27.28 10.14 -25.08
C GLY A 300 26.04 10.50 -24.26
N ILE A 301 26.20 11.21 -23.13
CA ILE A 301 25.06 11.72 -22.35
C ILE A 301 24.24 12.71 -23.18
N ASP A 302 24.88 13.68 -23.83
CA ASP A 302 24.21 14.67 -24.67
C ASP A 302 23.43 14.00 -25.81
N GLU A 303 24.04 13.01 -26.48
CA GLU A 303 23.41 12.24 -27.56
C GLU A 303 22.16 11.48 -27.07
N VAL A 304 22.28 10.76 -25.96
CA VAL A 304 21.18 9.97 -25.41
C VAL A 304 20.04 10.86 -24.91
N VAL A 305 20.34 11.96 -24.21
CA VAL A 305 19.32 12.92 -23.76
C VAL A 305 18.63 13.58 -24.94
N ALA A 306 19.36 13.99 -25.98
CA ALA A 306 18.79 14.59 -27.17
C ALA A 306 17.85 13.62 -27.91
N ARG A 307 18.27 12.36 -28.06
CA ARG A 307 17.47 11.30 -28.69
C ARG A 307 16.17 11.05 -27.93
N VAL A 308 16.25 10.88 -26.61
CA VAL A 308 15.07 10.67 -25.75
C VAL A 308 14.16 11.89 -25.74
N GLY A 309 14.72 13.10 -25.65
CA GLY A 309 13.95 14.33 -25.71
C GLY A 309 13.21 14.53 -27.04
N ALA A 310 13.76 14.05 -28.16
CA ALA A 310 13.11 14.09 -29.46
C ALA A 310 11.95 13.08 -29.57
N ALA A 311 12.11 11.87 -29.02
CA ALA A 311 11.06 10.85 -29.00
C ALA A 311 9.94 11.15 -28.00
N ALA A 312 10.25 11.86 -26.90
CA ALA A 312 9.29 12.23 -25.86
C ALA A 312 8.20 13.18 -26.36
N GLU A 313 8.51 14.07 -27.31
CA GLU A 313 7.56 15.06 -27.81
C GLU A 313 6.33 14.46 -28.50
N PRO A 314 6.45 13.58 -29.52
CA PRO A 314 5.30 12.90 -30.09
C PRO A 314 4.63 11.94 -29.09
N TRP A 315 5.37 11.35 -28.15
CA TRP A 315 4.81 10.47 -27.12
C TRP A 315 3.91 11.21 -26.11
N GLY A 316 4.38 12.33 -25.58
CA GLY A 316 3.63 13.18 -24.64
C GLY A 316 2.40 13.83 -25.29
N ALA A 317 2.40 13.98 -26.62
CA ALA A 317 1.26 14.50 -27.38
C ALA A 317 0.14 13.46 -27.64
N LEU A 318 0.41 12.16 -27.44
CA LEU A 318 -0.62 11.13 -27.52
C LEU A 318 -1.70 11.35 -26.47
N ALA A 319 -2.93 10.91 -26.74
CA ALA A 319 -3.96 10.86 -25.70
C ALA A 319 -3.55 9.88 -24.60
N ALA A 320 -3.92 10.13 -23.35
CA ALA A 320 -3.57 9.24 -22.24
C ALA A 320 -4.11 7.81 -22.42
N ALA A 321 -5.23 7.66 -23.16
CA ALA A 321 -5.78 6.35 -23.52
C ALA A 321 -4.89 5.56 -24.49
N GLU A 322 -4.17 6.24 -25.39
CA GLU A 322 -3.24 5.59 -26.32
C GLU A 322 -1.99 5.12 -25.57
N ARG A 323 -1.44 5.96 -24.67
CA ARG A 323 -0.34 5.56 -23.78
C ARG A 323 -0.75 4.38 -22.88
N ALA A 324 -1.96 4.40 -22.34
CA ALA A 324 -2.50 3.29 -21.54
C ALA A 324 -2.54 1.96 -22.28
N THR A 325 -2.74 1.97 -23.61
CA THR A 325 -2.72 0.75 -24.42
C THR A 325 -1.35 0.09 -24.43
N VAL A 326 -0.27 0.89 -24.51
CA VAL A 326 1.11 0.41 -24.43
C VAL A 326 1.43 -0.12 -23.03
N LEU A 327 0.93 0.54 -21.97
CA LEU A 327 1.11 0.07 -20.59
C LEU A 327 0.39 -1.25 -20.32
N HIS A 328 -0.81 -1.46 -20.88
CA HIS A 328 -1.47 -2.77 -20.83
C HIS A 328 -0.68 -3.85 -21.58
N ALA A 329 -0.03 -3.51 -22.70
CA ALA A 329 0.90 -4.43 -23.37
C ALA A 329 2.11 -4.72 -22.48
N ALA A 330 2.65 -3.72 -21.79
CA ALA A 330 3.75 -3.89 -20.84
C ALA A 330 3.39 -4.83 -19.68
N ALA A 331 2.18 -4.71 -19.11
CA ALA A 331 1.71 -5.63 -18.08
C ALA A 331 1.74 -7.09 -18.55
N ARG A 332 1.22 -7.36 -19.76
CA ARG A 332 1.23 -8.71 -20.35
C ARG A 332 2.64 -9.22 -20.62
N THR A 333 3.51 -8.39 -21.20
CA THR A 333 4.89 -8.80 -21.52
C THR A 333 5.73 -9.03 -20.27
N LEU A 334 5.53 -8.26 -19.21
CA LEU A 334 6.18 -8.49 -17.91
C LEU A 334 5.75 -9.84 -17.32
N GLU A 335 4.46 -10.17 -17.38
CA GLU A 335 3.93 -11.48 -16.94
C GLU A 335 4.45 -12.65 -17.78
N GLU A 336 4.48 -12.50 -19.11
CA GLU A 336 5.03 -13.48 -20.04
C GLU A 336 6.52 -13.77 -19.75
N ARG A 337 7.27 -12.73 -19.34
CA ARG A 337 8.69 -12.81 -18.96
C ARG A 337 8.94 -13.05 -17.47
N ARG A 338 7.92 -13.38 -16.65
CA ARG A 338 8.06 -13.64 -15.20
C ARG A 338 9.23 -14.56 -14.84
N ALA A 339 9.37 -15.68 -15.55
CA ALA A 339 10.43 -16.65 -15.31
C ALA A 339 11.84 -16.09 -15.56
N GLU A 340 12.01 -15.16 -16.50
CA GLU A 340 13.30 -14.52 -16.79
C GLU A 340 13.60 -13.39 -15.80
N LEU A 341 12.58 -12.66 -15.36
CA LEU A 341 12.70 -11.64 -14.31
C LEU A 341 13.08 -12.28 -12.96
N ILE A 342 12.47 -13.41 -12.60
CA ILE A 342 12.84 -14.19 -11.40
C ILE A 342 14.28 -14.70 -11.51
N GLU A 343 14.65 -15.22 -12.68
CA GLU A 343 16.00 -15.73 -12.94
C GLU A 343 17.08 -14.67 -12.72
N VAL A 344 16.92 -13.46 -13.27
CA VAL A 344 17.91 -12.38 -13.10
C VAL A 344 17.95 -11.86 -11.66
N LEU A 345 16.80 -11.78 -10.98
CA LEU A 345 16.72 -11.37 -9.56
C LEU A 345 17.45 -12.36 -8.64
N ALA A 346 17.22 -13.66 -8.84
CA ALA A 346 17.91 -14.70 -8.09
C ALA A 346 19.42 -14.72 -8.41
N SER A 347 19.79 -14.55 -9.68
CA SER A 347 21.19 -14.59 -10.14
C SER A 347 22.03 -13.41 -9.67
N GLU A 348 21.52 -12.18 -9.81
CA GLU A 348 22.28 -10.95 -9.54
C GLU A 348 22.24 -10.56 -8.06
N GLY A 349 21.04 -10.54 -7.48
CA GLY A 349 20.81 -10.06 -6.12
C GLY A 349 20.73 -11.16 -5.07
N GLY A 350 20.58 -12.43 -5.47
CA GLY A 350 20.30 -13.53 -4.55
C GLY A 350 18.90 -13.49 -3.96
N ALA A 351 17.93 -12.87 -4.64
CA ALA A 351 16.55 -12.82 -4.17
C ALA A 351 15.94 -14.23 -4.16
N LEU A 352 15.25 -14.58 -3.08
CA LEU A 352 14.54 -15.86 -2.98
C LEU A 352 13.32 -15.86 -3.90
N LEU A 353 12.81 -17.05 -4.24
CA LEU A 353 11.69 -17.19 -5.17
C LEU A 353 10.48 -16.32 -4.79
N SER A 354 10.05 -16.38 -3.52
CA SER A 354 8.90 -15.60 -3.03
C SER A 354 9.14 -14.09 -3.10
N GLU A 355 10.36 -13.65 -2.86
CA GLU A 355 10.76 -12.24 -2.93
C GLU A 355 10.80 -11.75 -4.38
N ALA A 356 11.38 -12.55 -5.27
CA ALA A 356 11.48 -12.24 -6.68
C ALA A 356 10.12 -12.26 -7.38
N ASP A 357 9.27 -13.24 -7.06
CA ASP A 357 7.95 -13.38 -7.66
C ASP A 357 7.01 -12.24 -7.27
N ALA A 358 6.98 -11.87 -5.99
CA ALA A 358 6.23 -10.71 -5.52
C ALA A 358 6.71 -9.40 -6.18
N GLU A 359 8.01 -9.27 -6.44
CA GLU A 359 8.56 -8.11 -7.13
C GLU A 359 8.16 -8.05 -8.62
N VAL A 360 8.06 -9.20 -9.29
CA VAL A 360 7.50 -9.28 -10.65
C VAL A 360 6.02 -8.91 -10.66
N SER A 361 5.23 -9.43 -9.72
CA SER A 361 3.81 -9.08 -9.60
C SER A 361 3.63 -7.58 -9.37
N GLN A 362 4.48 -6.94 -8.55
CA GLN A 362 4.49 -5.48 -8.40
C GLN A 362 4.75 -4.75 -9.74
N ALA A 363 5.66 -5.24 -10.58
CA ALA A 363 5.93 -4.64 -11.90
C ALA A 363 4.71 -4.77 -12.84
N VAL A 364 4.09 -5.94 -12.89
CA VAL A 364 2.88 -6.21 -13.69
C VAL A 364 1.72 -5.34 -13.22
N ASP A 365 1.48 -5.30 -11.91
CA ASP A 365 0.43 -4.48 -11.30
C ASP A 365 0.66 -2.99 -11.55
N ALA A 366 1.90 -2.50 -11.45
CA ALA A 366 2.20 -1.10 -11.73
C ALA A 366 1.85 -0.72 -13.17
N ALA A 367 2.18 -1.58 -14.15
CA ALA A 367 1.83 -1.36 -15.55
C ALA A 367 0.31 -1.28 -15.76
N ALA A 368 -0.43 -2.25 -15.22
CA ALA A 368 -1.88 -2.29 -15.33
C ALA A 368 -2.57 -1.13 -14.57
N TYR A 369 -2.08 -0.80 -13.39
CA TYR A 369 -2.61 0.28 -12.55
C TYR A 369 -2.41 1.65 -13.20
N TYR A 370 -1.22 1.93 -13.73
CA TYR A 370 -0.96 3.19 -14.43
C TYR A 370 -1.67 3.26 -15.78
N ALA A 371 -1.92 2.14 -16.45
CA ALA A 371 -2.80 2.12 -17.61
C ALA A 371 -4.25 2.54 -17.25
N ALA A 372 -4.76 2.06 -16.11
CA ALA A 372 -6.09 2.40 -15.62
C ALA A 372 -6.19 3.89 -15.20
N THR A 373 -5.17 4.41 -14.52
CA THR A 373 -5.18 5.77 -13.95
C THR A 373 -4.69 6.87 -14.89
N ALA A 374 -3.90 6.56 -15.92
CA ALA A 374 -3.37 7.57 -16.87
C ALA A 374 -4.48 8.42 -17.51
N LYS A 375 -5.66 7.84 -17.76
CA LYS A 375 -6.83 8.53 -18.34
C LYS A 375 -7.34 9.68 -17.46
N GLU A 376 -7.00 9.73 -16.18
CA GLU A 376 -7.31 10.86 -15.29
C GLU A 376 -6.62 12.14 -15.74
N LEU A 377 -5.40 12.04 -16.30
CA LEU A 377 -4.60 13.21 -16.69
C LEU A 377 -5.31 14.11 -17.71
N ASP A 378 -6.10 13.51 -18.60
CA ASP A 378 -6.87 14.22 -19.64
C ASP A 378 -8.25 14.70 -19.15
N ARG A 379 -8.64 14.35 -17.91
CA ARG A 379 -10.01 14.51 -17.39
C ARG A 379 -10.15 15.43 -16.20
N VAL A 380 -9.08 16.10 -15.76
CA VAL A 380 -9.14 17.06 -14.64
C VAL A 380 -9.83 18.35 -15.09
N PRO A 381 -11.04 18.67 -14.60
CA PRO A 381 -11.76 19.85 -15.06
C PRO A 381 -11.06 21.14 -14.62
N GLY A 382 -10.92 22.11 -15.55
CA GLY A 382 -10.31 23.40 -15.27
C GLY A 382 -8.77 23.40 -15.25
N ALA A 383 -8.14 22.29 -15.61
CA ALA A 383 -6.70 22.20 -15.81
C ALA A 383 -6.35 21.31 -17.02
N VAL A 384 -5.17 21.49 -17.57
CA VAL A 384 -4.60 20.64 -18.63
C VAL A 384 -3.23 20.18 -18.18
N PHE A 385 -2.98 18.88 -18.29
CA PHE A 385 -1.70 18.28 -17.95
C PHE A 385 -0.65 18.60 -19.02
N VAL A 386 0.57 18.91 -18.59
CA VAL A 386 1.73 19.14 -19.42
C VAL A 386 2.84 18.19 -18.95
N PRO A 387 3.17 17.14 -19.72
CA PRO A 387 4.20 16.18 -19.32
C PRO A 387 5.59 16.83 -19.27
N ASP A 388 6.44 16.33 -18.38
CA ASP A 388 7.87 16.58 -18.47
C ASP A 388 8.43 15.87 -19.73
N ARG A 389 9.48 16.40 -20.38
CA ARG A 389 10.03 15.80 -21.61
C ARG A 389 10.95 14.64 -21.30
N VAL A 390 11.90 14.82 -20.39
CA VAL A 390 12.89 13.79 -20.03
C VAL A 390 12.95 13.60 -18.52
N THR A 391 12.68 12.37 -18.09
CA THR A 391 12.76 11.93 -16.71
C THR A 391 13.88 10.89 -16.54
N VAL A 392 14.81 11.16 -15.63
CA VAL A 392 15.80 10.18 -15.18
C VAL A 392 15.18 9.31 -14.10
N VAL A 393 15.26 7.98 -14.25
CA VAL A 393 14.80 7.01 -13.25
C VAL A 393 16.03 6.28 -12.72
N ALA A 394 16.35 6.49 -11.44
CA ALA A 394 17.49 5.92 -10.74
C ALA A 394 17.00 4.98 -9.61
N PRO A 395 16.67 3.72 -9.95
CA PRO A 395 16.14 2.76 -8.98
C PRO A 395 17.25 2.19 -8.07
N ARG A 396 16.83 1.70 -6.91
CA ARG A 396 17.70 1.03 -5.93
C ARG A 396 17.93 -0.44 -6.30
N TRP A 397 19.11 -0.94 -5.94
CA TRP A 397 19.48 -2.34 -6.15
C TRP A 397 18.62 -3.33 -5.36
N ASN A 398 18.03 -2.89 -4.24
CA ASN A 398 17.25 -3.76 -3.36
C ASN A 398 15.74 -3.84 -3.74
N ALA A 399 15.35 -3.29 -4.90
CA ALA A 399 14.06 -3.47 -5.58
C ALA A 399 14.25 -3.21 -7.09
N PRO A 400 15.09 -4.00 -7.78
CA PRO A 400 15.59 -3.66 -9.11
C PRO A 400 14.67 -4.03 -10.27
N VAL A 401 13.53 -4.69 -10.01
CA VAL A 401 12.48 -5.00 -10.98
C VAL A 401 11.19 -4.26 -10.66
N GLY A 402 10.63 -4.41 -9.45
CA GLY A 402 9.28 -3.98 -9.11
C GLY A 402 9.15 -2.46 -9.06
N LEU A 403 9.92 -1.83 -8.17
CA LEU A 403 9.97 -0.37 -8.06
C LEU A 403 10.63 0.26 -9.29
N CYS A 404 11.62 -0.41 -9.89
CA CYS A 404 12.26 -0.01 -11.14
C CYS A 404 11.25 0.13 -12.28
N ALA A 405 10.43 -0.90 -12.50
CA ALA A 405 9.36 -0.88 -13.48
C ALA A 405 8.29 0.15 -13.09
N ALA A 406 7.86 0.19 -11.82
CA ALA A 406 6.82 1.11 -11.38
C ALA A 406 7.17 2.58 -11.66
N GLU A 407 8.38 3.03 -11.35
CA GLU A 407 8.80 4.41 -11.60
C GLU A 407 9.00 4.70 -13.10
N THR A 408 9.54 3.74 -13.85
CA THR A 408 9.70 3.84 -15.31
C THR A 408 8.34 3.96 -16.01
N LEU A 409 7.40 3.07 -15.64
CA LEU A 409 6.05 3.05 -16.19
C LEU A 409 5.26 4.28 -15.79
N ALA A 410 5.43 4.80 -14.57
CA ALA A 410 4.77 6.04 -14.14
C ALA A 410 5.22 7.25 -14.99
N ALA A 411 6.52 7.37 -15.26
CA ALA A 411 7.06 8.44 -16.12
C ALA A 411 6.55 8.32 -17.58
N LEU A 412 6.55 7.10 -18.13
CA LEU A 412 6.01 6.84 -19.47
C LEU A 412 4.49 7.11 -19.53
N ALA A 413 3.74 6.74 -18.51
CA ALA A 413 2.29 6.97 -18.40
C ALA A 413 1.94 8.45 -18.35
N ALA A 414 2.72 9.23 -17.60
CA ALA A 414 2.61 10.68 -17.56
C ALA A 414 2.91 11.30 -18.95
N GLY A 415 3.81 10.70 -19.73
CA GLY A 415 4.13 11.14 -21.09
C GLY A 415 5.57 11.60 -21.29
N SER A 416 6.46 11.27 -20.35
CA SER A 416 7.89 11.60 -20.42
C SER A 416 8.69 10.51 -21.15
N GLY A 417 9.76 10.92 -21.83
CA GLY A 417 10.84 10.00 -22.21
C GLY A 417 11.70 9.64 -21.01
N VAL A 418 12.20 8.42 -20.95
CA VAL A 418 12.86 7.87 -19.75
C VAL A 418 14.31 7.51 -20.02
N LEU A 419 15.17 7.97 -19.11
CA LEU A 419 16.54 7.50 -18.95
C LEU A 419 16.61 6.61 -17.72
N LEU A 420 16.62 5.30 -17.93
CA LEU A 420 16.68 4.31 -16.86
C LEU A 420 18.15 4.04 -16.51
N THR A 421 18.58 4.41 -15.30
CA THR A 421 19.94 4.26 -14.78
C THR A 421 19.95 3.46 -13.48
N PRO A 422 19.83 2.12 -13.54
CA PRO A 422 19.84 1.27 -12.36
C PRO A 422 21.17 1.32 -11.62
N SER A 423 21.14 0.98 -10.33
CA SER A 423 22.38 0.80 -9.55
C SER A 423 23.28 -0.26 -10.20
N PRO A 424 24.61 -0.08 -10.20
CA PRO A 424 25.57 -1.06 -10.73
C PRO A 424 25.43 -2.46 -10.10
N ARG A 425 24.93 -2.54 -8.86
CA ARG A 425 24.66 -3.79 -8.15
C ARG A 425 23.46 -4.57 -8.69
N ALA A 426 22.62 -3.94 -9.51
CA ALA A 426 21.42 -4.54 -10.07
C ALA A 426 21.19 -4.13 -11.54
N ARG A 427 22.30 -3.96 -12.28
CA ARG A 427 22.29 -3.45 -13.65
C ARG A 427 21.58 -4.40 -14.61
N ARG A 428 21.76 -5.71 -14.42
CA ARG A 428 21.18 -6.73 -15.29
C ARG A 428 19.67 -6.81 -15.09
N ALA A 429 19.21 -6.79 -13.84
CA ALA A 429 17.79 -6.76 -13.53
C ALA A 429 17.07 -5.57 -14.20
N GLY A 430 17.64 -4.36 -14.09
CA GLY A 430 17.07 -3.18 -14.77
C GLY A 430 17.14 -3.27 -16.30
N ALA A 431 18.16 -3.92 -16.86
CA ALA A 431 18.27 -4.17 -18.30
C ALA A 431 17.16 -5.12 -18.80
N VAL A 432 16.86 -6.19 -18.06
CA VAL A 432 15.76 -7.12 -18.38
C VAL A 432 14.40 -6.41 -18.31
N VAL A 433 14.20 -5.49 -17.37
CA VAL A 433 13.01 -4.61 -17.34
C VAL A 433 12.91 -3.77 -18.62
N ALA A 434 13.99 -3.09 -19.01
CA ALA A 434 14.00 -2.28 -20.24
C ALA A 434 13.67 -3.11 -21.49
N GLU A 435 14.28 -4.29 -21.60
CA GLU A 435 13.99 -5.25 -22.68
C GLU A 435 12.51 -5.66 -22.71
N ALA A 436 11.87 -5.85 -21.54
CA ALA A 436 10.46 -6.25 -21.46
C ALA A 436 9.57 -5.11 -21.95
N LEU A 437 9.88 -3.87 -21.55
CA LEU A 437 9.15 -2.70 -22.00
C LEU A 437 9.33 -2.43 -23.50
N TRP A 438 10.53 -2.65 -24.05
CA TRP A 438 10.76 -2.56 -25.50
C TRP A 438 9.98 -3.64 -26.26
N ALA A 439 9.96 -4.87 -25.76
CA ALA A 439 9.17 -5.96 -26.34
C ALA A 439 7.66 -5.68 -26.29
N ALA A 440 7.19 -4.95 -25.29
CA ALA A 440 5.81 -4.50 -25.17
C ALA A 440 5.42 -3.36 -26.14
N GLY A 441 6.39 -2.79 -26.86
CA GLY A 441 6.17 -1.71 -27.84
C GLY A 441 6.57 -0.32 -27.37
N VAL A 442 7.22 -0.18 -26.20
CA VAL A 442 7.84 1.11 -25.82
C VAL A 442 9.03 1.37 -26.77
N PRO A 443 9.08 2.50 -27.49
CA PRO A 443 10.18 2.80 -28.39
C PRO A 443 11.53 2.86 -27.65
N ARG A 444 12.59 2.27 -28.22
CA ARG A 444 13.96 2.36 -27.67
C ARG A 444 14.50 3.78 -27.61
N ASP A 445 14.04 4.62 -28.54
CA ASP A 445 14.40 6.04 -28.54
C ASP A 445 13.64 6.82 -27.46
N LEU A 446 12.55 6.28 -26.90
CA LEU A 446 11.78 6.88 -25.81
C LEU A 446 12.25 6.40 -24.43
N LEU A 447 12.56 5.11 -24.30
CA LEU A 447 13.13 4.49 -23.10
C LEU A 447 14.57 4.06 -23.40
N ALA A 448 15.54 4.83 -22.93
CA ALA A 448 16.95 4.43 -23.00
C ALA A 448 17.40 3.83 -21.66
N PHE A 449 17.95 2.63 -21.72
CA PHE A 449 18.74 2.06 -20.61
C PHE A 449 20.14 2.66 -20.67
N VAL A 450 20.63 3.16 -19.54
CA VAL A 450 21.92 3.86 -19.44
C VAL A 450 22.69 3.30 -18.26
N ASP A 451 23.80 2.61 -18.53
CA ASP A 451 24.79 2.19 -17.53
C ASP A 451 25.86 3.27 -17.40
N LEU A 452 26.06 3.78 -16.19
CA LEU A 452 26.91 4.93 -15.91
C LEU A 452 27.97 4.58 -14.87
N ASP A 453 29.14 5.21 -15.01
CA ASP A 453 29.99 5.45 -13.85
C ASP A 453 29.30 6.48 -12.93
N GLU A 454 28.99 6.06 -11.69
CA GLU A 454 28.15 6.83 -10.76
C GLU A 454 28.77 8.20 -10.40
N GLU A 455 30.10 8.33 -10.38
CA GLU A 455 30.78 9.58 -10.00
C GLU A 455 30.88 10.60 -11.14
N ALA A 456 31.46 10.23 -12.28
CA ALA A 456 31.74 11.18 -13.36
C ALA A 456 30.51 11.39 -14.28
N SER A 457 29.99 10.31 -14.84
CA SER A 457 28.89 10.34 -15.81
C SER A 457 27.54 10.59 -15.13
N GLY A 458 27.34 10.02 -13.94
CA GLY A 458 26.13 10.24 -13.13
C GLY A 458 25.87 11.72 -12.81
N ARG A 459 26.90 12.45 -12.38
CA ARG A 459 26.79 13.90 -12.14
C ARG A 459 26.43 14.66 -13.42
N THR A 460 27.12 14.35 -14.52
CA THR A 460 26.92 15.01 -15.81
C THR A 460 25.47 14.87 -16.29
N LEU A 461 24.89 13.68 -16.16
CA LEU A 461 23.48 13.45 -16.50
C LEU A 461 22.51 14.27 -15.62
N VAL A 462 22.70 14.27 -14.30
CA VAL A 462 21.79 14.95 -13.36
C VAL A 462 21.77 16.46 -13.56
N VAL A 463 22.91 17.07 -13.89
CA VAL A 463 23.01 18.52 -14.14
C VAL A 463 22.65 18.91 -15.57
N HIS A 464 22.45 17.95 -16.47
CA HIS A 464 22.20 18.21 -17.88
C HIS A 464 20.89 19.03 -18.06
N PRO A 465 20.92 20.13 -18.84
CA PRO A 465 19.77 21.05 -18.96
C PRO A 465 18.55 20.42 -19.64
N GLY A 466 18.77 19.39 -20.47
CA GLY A 466 17.70 18.63 -21.12
C GLY A 466 16.97 17.63 -20.21
N VAL A 467 17.39 17.46 -18.95
CA VAL A 467 16.67 16.65 -17.96
C VAL A 467 15.72 17.54 -17.16
N ASP A 468 14.44 17.21 -17.16
CA ASP A 468 13.41 17.96 -16.42
C ASP A 468 13.28 17.48 -14.97
N ARG A 469 13.38 16.16 -14.77
CA ARG A 469 13.10 15.49 -13.50
C ARG A 469 14.01 14.31 -13.24
N ALA A 470 14.29 14.06 -11.97
CA ALA A 470 14.88 12.80 -11.50
C ALA A 470 13.96 12.11 -10.48
N LEU A 471 13.74 10.81 -10.69
CA LEU A 471 13.05 9.89 -9.78
C LEU A 471 14.11 8.98 -9.16
N LEU A 472 14.43 9.23 -7.89
CA LEU A 472 15.47 8.51 -7.17
C LEU A 472 14.83 7.56 -6.15
N SER A 473 15.25 6.30 -6.16
CA SER A 473 14.99 5.39 -5.04
C SER A 473 16.33 5.02 -4.43
N GLY A 474 16.62 5.43 -3.19
CA GLY A 474 17.97 5.25 -2.65
C GLY A 474 18.24 5.90 -1.30
N ALA A 475 19.50 6.25 -1.03
CA ALA A 475 19.88 6.93 0.21
C ALA A 475 19.56 8.43 0.14
N ARG A 476 19.16 9.01 1.28
CA ARG A 476 18.92 10.47 1.40
C ARG A 476 20.13 11.30 0.99
N GLY A 477 21.33 10.87 1.39
CA GLY A 477 22.56 11.56 0.99
C GLY A 477 22.78 11.63 -0.53
N THR A 478 22.23 10.70 -1.32
CA THR A 478 22.27 10.80 -2.79
C THR A 478 21.31 11.89 -3.30
N ALA A 479 20.12 12.01 -2.70
CA ALA A 479 19.19 13.09 -3.02
C ALA A 479 19.79 14.46 -2.69
N GLU A 480 20.45 14.60 -1.54
CA GLU A 480 21.15 15.82 -1.11
C GLU A 480 22.29 16.17 -2.07
N ARG A 481 23.04 15.18 -2.58
CA ARG A 481 24.06 15.43 -3.62
C ARG A 481 23.43 15.93 -4.92
N PHE A 482 22.33 15.34 -5.37
CA PHE A 482 21.64 15.80 -6.59
C PHE A 482 21.15 17.24 -6.45
N ALA A 483 20.53 17.57 -5.30
CA ALA A 483 20.11 18.92 -4.97
C ALA A 483 21.30 19.89 -4.89
N ALA A 484 22.44 19.46 -4.34
CA ALA A 484 23.66 20.27 -4.31
C ALA A 484 24.23 20.55 -5.71
N TRP A 485 24.15 19.58 -6.62
CA TRP A 485 24.64 19.75 -7.99
C TRP A 485 23.75 20.63 -8.85
N ARG A 486 22.41 20.53 -8.69
CA ARG A 486 21.43 21.34 -9.41
C ARG A 486 20.21 21.58 -8.51
N PRO A 487 20.22 22.64 -7.67
CA PRO A 487 19.11 22.91 -6.74
C PRO A 487 17.74 23.04 -7.41
N ALA A 488 17.70 23.58 -8.62
CA ALA A 488 16.47 23.77 -9.39
C ALA A 488 15.89 22.48 -9.99
N LEU A 489 16.60 21.34 -9.94
CA LEU A 489 16.13 20.06 -10.46
C LEU A 489 14.83 19.63 -9.76
N ARG A 490 13.84 19.19 -10.53
CA ARG A 490 12.66 18.54 -9.96
C ARG A 490 13.09 17.15 -9.50
N LEU A 491 13.39 17.02 -8.22
CA LEU A 491 13.78 15.76 -7.61
C LEU A 491 12.61 15.20 -6.81
N GLN A 492 12.22 13.96 -7.12
CA GLN A 492 11.41 13.14 -6.24
C GLN A 492 12.26 11.96 -5.78
N ALA A 493 12.37 11.76 -4.47
CA ALA A 493 13.12 10.63 -3.95
C ALA A 493 12.33 9.84 -2.91
N LEU A 494 12.36 8.52 -3.05
CA LEU A 494 11.99 7.57 -2.00
C LEU A 494 13.26 7.16 -1.29
N THR A 495 13.45 7.69 -0.08
CA THR A 495 14.70 7.51 0.68
C THR A 495 14.56 6.38 1.68
N ALA A 496 15.61 5.58 1.82
CA ALA A 496 15.62 4.44 2.74
C ALA A 496 15.32 4.89 4.17
N GLY A 497 14.38 4.18 4.80
CA GLY A 497 13.85 4.52 6.09
C GLY A 497 14.21 3.53 7.20
N ARG A 498 14.29 4.02 8.44
CA ARG A 498 14.19 3.19 9.64
C ARG A 498 12.72 2.86 9.84
N ASN A 499 12.35 1.59 9.64
CA ASN A 499 10.98 1.10 9.84
C ASN A 499 10.89 0.47 11.22
N VAL A 500 9.77 0.71 11.89
CA VAL A 500 9.57 0.34 13.29
C VAL A 500 8.22 -0.36 13.43
N ALA A 501 8.21 -1.48 14.16
CA ALA A 501 6.97 -2.15 14.57
C ALA A 501 6.78 -2.06 16.09
N VAL A 502 5.59 -1.68 16.53
CA VAL A 502 5.22 -1.62 17.95
C VAL A 502 4.47 -2.89 18.33
N VAL A 503 4.80 -3.50 19.47
CA VAL A 503 4.06 -4.63 20.04
C VAL A 503 3.44 -4.22 21.37
N ALA A 504 2.12 -4.04 21.39
CA ALA A 504 1.34 -3.69 22.56
C ALA A 504 1.06 -4.91 23.47
N PRO A 505 0.72 -4.72 24.77
CA PRO A 505 0.43 -5.83 25.68
C PRO A 505 -0.78 -6.69 25.27
N SER A 506 -1.72 -6.13 24.52
CA SER A 506 -2.91 -6.82 24.02
C SER A 506 -2.67 -7.60 22.72
N ALA A 507 -1.46 -7.54 22.15
CA ALA A 507 -1.11 -8.25 20.93
C ALA A 507 -1.24 -9.77 21.09
N ASP A 508 -1.59 -10.45 19.99
CA ASP A 508 -1.36 -11.88 19.88
C ASP A 508 0.15 -12.10 19.66
N LEU A 509 0.84 -12.68 20.64
CA LEU A 509 2.30 -12.74 20.64
C LEU A 509 2.84 -13.68 19.55
N ASP A 510 2.12 -14.76 19.23
CA ASP A 510 2.51 -15.71 18.19
C ASP A 510 2.44 -15.05 16.80
N ASP A 511 1.33 -14.36 16.52
CA ASP A 511 1.16 -13.59 15.29
C ASP A 511 2.20 -12.46 15.21
N ALA A 512 2.41 -11.72 16.31
CA ALA A 512 3.38 -10.63 16.35
C ALA A 512 4.82 -11.11 16.13
N VAL A 513 5.24 -12.24 16.70
CA VAL A 513 6.56 -12.83 16.45
C VAL A 513 6.71 -13.25 14.99
N THR A 514 5.70 -13.96 14.45
CA THR A 514 5.70 -14.40 13.05
C THR A 514 5.85 -13.21 12.10
N ASP A 515 5.06 -12.16 12.32
CA ASP A 515 5.06 -10.97 11.50
C ASP A 515 6.34 -10.14 11.66
N LEU A 516 6.90 -10.06 12.88
CA LEU A 516 8.20 -9.40 13.11
C LEU A 516 9.32 -10.10 12.35
N VAL A 517 9.38 -11.43 12.38
CA VAL A 517 10.37 -12.23 11.64
C VAL A 517 10.22 -12.01 10.13
N ALA A 518 8.99 -12.14 9.62
CA ALA A 518 8.66 -11.87 8.21
C ALA A 518 8.89 -10.42 7.79
N SER A 519 8.95 -9.48 8.74
CA SER A 519 9.24 -8.07 8.47
C SER A 519 10.72 -7.73 8.55
N ALA A 520 11.49 -8.43 9.39
CA ALA A 520 12.86 -8.05 9.70
C ALA A 520 13.90 -8.63 8.74
N PHE A 521 13.70 -9.86 8.26
CA PHE A 521 14.71 -10.60 7.51
C PHE A 521 14.51 -10.77 5.99
N PRO A 522 13.44 -10.27 5.32
CA PRO A 522 13.40 -10.28 3.87
C PRO A 522 14.65 -9.66 3.24
N ARG A 523 15.20 -10.36 2.26
CA ARG A 523 16.46 -10.06 1.56
C ARG A 523 17.61 -9.88 2.54
N ALA A 524 17.70 -10.76 3.54
CA ALA A 524 18.64 -10.65 4.67
C ALA A 524 18.56 -9.28 5.38
N GLY A 525 17.34 -8.78 5.60
CA GLY A 525 17.09 -7.46 6.22
C GLY A 525 17.51 -6.27 5.36
N GLN A 526 17.77 -6.50 4.06
CA GLN A 526 18.14 -5.45 3.12
C GLN A 526 16.93 -4.91 2.35
N ALA A 527 15.72 -5.44 2.55
CA ALA A 527 14.51 -4.86 1.94
C ALA A 527 14.29 -3.42 2.42
N ALA A 528 13.83 -2.53 1.53
CA ALA A 528 13.56 -1.12 1.86
C ALA A 528 12.52 -0.95 2.99
N THR A 529 11.61 -1.92 3.07
CA THR A 529 10.50 -2.00 4.00
C THR A 529 10.82 -2.82 5.25
N ALA A 530 12.04 -3.38 5.35
CA ALA A 530 12.41 -4.24 6.46
C ALA A 530 12.35 -3.48 7.80
N VAL A 531 11.84 -4.14 8.84
CA VAL A 531 11.79 -3.61 10.20
C VAL A 531 13.12 -3.87 10.88
N SER A 532 13.81 -2.78 11.24
CA SER A 532 15.08 -2.88 11.97
C SER A 532 14.91 -2.76 13.48
N LEU A 533 13.76 -2.24 13.95
CA LEU A 533 13.47 -2.01 15.37
C LEU A 533 12.05 -2.46 15.75
N ALA A 534 11.94 -3.30 16.78
CA ALA A 534 10.71 -3.61 17.46
C ALA A 534 10.61 -2.82 18.77
N ILE A 535 9.56 -2.03 18.94
CA ILE A 535 9.25 -1.34 20.21
C ILE A 535 8.25 -2.18 20.99
N VAL A 536 8.69 -2.79 22.08
CA VAL A 536 7.83 -3.61 22.95
C VAL A 536 7.32 -2.77 24.11
N VAL A 537 6.01 -2.81 24.34
CA VAL A 537 5.34 -1.93 25.31
C VAL A 537 5.02 -2.67 26.61
N GLY A 538 5.28 -2.02 27.74
CA GLY A 538 4.78 -2.45 29.05
C GLY A 538 5.28 -3.84 29.45
N ALA A 539 4.36 -4.77 29.69
CA ALA A 539 4.67 -6.13 30.14
C ALA A 539 5.39 -6.98 29.08
N VAL A 540 5.17 -6.72 27.78
CA VAL A 540 5.76 -7.52 26.69
C VAL A 540 7.28 -7.49 26.73
N GLY A 541 7.90 -6.35 27.02
CA GLY A 541 9.36 -6.26 27.08
C GLY A 541 10.01 -7.07 28.19
N ARG A 542 9.22 -7.55 29.17
CA ARG A 542 9.66 -8.47 30.25
C ARG A 542 9.13 -9.89 30.05
N SER A 543 8.40 -10.15 28.96
CA SER A 543 7.85 -11.47 28.67
C SER A 543 8.96 -12.42 28.21
N HIS A 544 9.23 -13.43 29.04
CA HIS A 544 10.14 -14.52 28.68
C HIS A 544 9.61 -15.33 27.49
N ALA A 545 8.29 -15.57 27.45
CA ALA A 545 7.64 -16.29 26.35
C ALA A 545 7.87 -15.59 25.01
N PHE A 546 7.66 -14.27 24.93
CA PHE A 546 7.90 -13.50 23.71
C PHE A 546 9.37 -13.58 23.26
N GLN A 547 10.32 -13.46 24.19
CA GLN A 547 11.75 -13.50 23.85
C GLN A 547 12.18 -14.89 23.36
N GLU A 548 11.75 -15.96 24.02
CA GLU A 548 12.09 -17.32 23.59
C GLU A 548 11.39 -17.72 22.29
N GLN A 549 10.13 -17.34 22.08
CA GLN A 549 9.44 -17.55 20.80
C GLN A 549 10.12 -16.82 19.65
N LEU A 550 10.48 -15.55 19.85
CA LEU A 550 11.20 -14.79 18.83
C LEU A 550 12.56 -15.40 18.53
N LYS A 551 13.30 -15.80 19.57
CA LYS A 551 14.58 -16.49 19.42
C LYS A 551 14.43 -17.80 18.63
N ASP A 552 13.47 -18.64 19.00
CA ASP A 552 13.20 -19.93 18.34
C ASP A 552 12.84 -19.73 16.87
N ALA A 553 11.90 -18.82 16.58
CA ALA A 553 11.48 -18.48 15.23
C ALA A 553 12.67 -17.98 14.38
N VAL A 554 13.51 -17.11 14.93
CA VAL A 554 14.69 -16.57 14.23
C VAL A 554 15.75 -17.66 14.00
N THR A 555 16.03 -18.51 14.98
CA THR A 555 17.02 -19.59 14.84
C THR A 555 16.56 -20.74 13.95
N SER A 556 15.26 -20.82 13.66
CA SER A 556 14.68 -21.81 12.75
C SER A 556 14.81 -21.43 11.28
N LEU A 557 15.12 -20.16 10.97
CA LEU A 557 15.29 -19.70 9.59
C LEU A 557 16.47 -20.38 8.91
N ARG A 558 16.21 -20.95 7.73
CA ARG A 558 17.24 -21.55 6.88
C ARG A 558 17.88 -20.49 6.01
N VAL A 559 19.15 -20.21 6.28
CA VAL A 559 19.97 -19.40 5.38
C VAL A 559 20.50 -20.27 4.24
N GLY A 560 20.32 -19.83 3.00
CA GLY A 560 20.74 -20.61 1.84
C GLY A 560 20.69 -19.82 0.53
N PRO A 561 21.24 -20.38 -0.55
CA PRO A 561 21.27 -19.73 -1.86
C PRO A 561 19.87 -19.62 -2.47
N ALA A 562 19.73 -18.70 -3.44
CA ALA A 562 18.45 -18.41 -4.08
C ALA A 562 17.91 -19.55 -4.96
N ASP A 563 18.77 -20.45 -5.43
CA ASP A 563 18.39 -21.63 -6.20
C ASP A 563 17.90 -22.81 -5.34
N ASP A 564 18.04 -22.71 -4.01
CA ASP A 564 17.43 -23.64 -3.06
C ASP A 564 16.03 -23.14 -2.64
N PRO A 565 14.94 -23.83 -3.05
CA PRO A 565 13.57 -23.42 -2.76
C PRO A 565 13.19 -23.52 -1.27
N LEU A 566 14.06 -24.09 -0.43
CA LEU A 566 13.85 -24.23 1.01
C LEU A 566 14.55 -23.12 1.82
N SER A 567 15.25 -22.20 1.16
CA SER A 567 15.88 -21.05 1.82
C SER A 567 14.82 -20.06 2.31
N ASP A 568 14.95 -19.61 3.56
CA ASP A 568 14.14 -18.54 4.15
C ASP A 568 14.85 -17.18 4.12
N VAL A 569 16.19 -17.19 4.11
CA VAL A 569 17.03 -15.98 4.07
C VAL A 569 18.16 -16.17 3.05
N GLY A 570 18.18 -15.28 2.05
CA GLY A 570 19.23 -15.23 1.01
C GLY A 570 20.52 -14.56 1.46
N PRO A 571 21.47 -14.30 0.54
CA PRO A 571 22.73 -13.64 0.85
C PRO A 571 22.59 -12.13 1.05
N LEU A 572 23.60 -11.53 1.68
CA LEU A 572 23.89 -10.11 1.51
C LEU A 572 24.27 -9.82 0.06
N VAL A 573 23.93 -8.62 -0.46
CA VAL A 573 24.25 -8.26 -1.85
C VAL A 573 25.77 -8.23 -2.10
N GLU A 574 26.54 -7.87 -1.08
CA GLU A 574 28.00 -7.80 -1.10
C GLU A 574 28.57 -8.26 0.25
N GLU A 575 29.88 -8.49 0.33
CA GLU A 575 30.51 -8.80 1.61
C GLU A 575 30.31 -7.62 2.58
N PRO A 576 29.85 -7.85 3.82
CA PRO A 576 29.52 -6.75 4.71
C PRO A 576 30.77 -5.95 5.07
N ALA A 577 30.69 -4.64 4.93
CA ALA A 577 31.73 -3.69 5.34
C ALA A 577 31.13 -2.53 6.15
N GLY A 578 31.98 -1.73 6.79
CA GLY A 578 31.57 -0.53 7.50
C GLY A 578 30.40 -0.75 8.47
N GLU A 579 29.30 -0.01 8.25
CA GLU A 579 28.10 -0.06 9.08
C GLU A 579 27.41 -1.43 9.11
N VAL A 580 27.39 -2.15 7.98
CA VAL A 580 26.76 -3.48 7.89
C VAL A 580 27.55 -4.48 8.75
N ARG A 581 28.88 -4.52 8.61
CA ARG A 581 29.72 -5.40 9.43
C ARG A 581 29.65 -5.04 10.91
N ARG A 582 29.61 -3.75 11.24
CA ARG A 582 29.42 -3.27 12.61
C ARG A 582 28.08 -3.72 13.19
N ALA A 583 26.98 -3.63 12.43
CA ALA A 583 25.68 -4.13 12.85
C ALA A 583 25.65 -5.66 13.06
N LEU A 584 26.49 -6.41 12.36
CA LEU A 584 26.57 -7.87 12.53
C LEU A 584 27.44 -8.29 13.72
N THR A 585 28.42 -7.49 14.12
CA THR A 585 29.51 -7.95 15.02
C THR A 585 29.71 -7.15 16.30
N VAL A 586 29.20 -5.90 16.37
CA VAL A 586 29.51 -4.98 17.47
C VAL A 586 28.24 -4.55 18.20
N LEU A 587 28.16 -4.86 19.49
CA LEU A 587 27.09 -4.41 20.38
C LEU A 587 27.37 -2.99 20.92
N GLY A 588 26.30 -2.21 21.12
CA GLY A 588 26.35 -0.96 21.87
C GLY A 588 26.39 -1.16 23.38
N GLU A 589 26.56 -0.07 24.13
CA GLU A 589 26.50 -0.09 25.59
C GLU A 589 25.12 -0.59 26.08
N GLY A 590 25.11 -1.59 26.96
CA GLY A 590 23.88 -2.19 27.49
C GLY A 590 23.15 -3.15 26.52
N GLU A 591 23.58 -3.23 25.26
CA GLU A 591 23.03 -4.17 24.29
C GLU A 591 23.56 -5.58 24.51
N ARG A 592 22.73 -6.59 24.22
CA ARG A 592 23.10 -8.00 24.25
C ARG A 592 22.45 -8.76 23.09
N TRP A 593 23.12 -9.80 22.61
CA TRP A 593 22.53 -10.72 21.63
C TRP A 593 21.50 -11.62 22.31
N LEU A 594 20.26 -11.58 21.82
CA LEU A 594 19.29 -12.65 22.00
C LEU A 594 19.56 -13.78 21.01
N VAL A 595 19.89 -13.42 19.77
CA VAL A 595 20.44 -14.29 18.73
C VAL A 595 21.64 -13.57 18.13
N GLU A 596 22.82 -14.20 18.16
CA GLU A 596 24.05 -13.63 17.61
C GLU A 596 24.20 -14.03 16.13
N PRO A 597 24.35 -13.06 15.19
CA PRO A 597 24.68 -13.35 13.80
C PRO A 597 25.97 -14.14 13.66
N ARG A 598 25.99 -15.10 12.74
CA ARG A 598 27.18 -15.87 12.39
C ARG A 598 27.37 -15.87 10.89
N GLU A 599 28.60 -15.63 10.46
CA GLU A 599 29.00 -15.88 9.08
C GLU A 599 28.89 -17.37 8.78
N LEU A 600 28.30 -17.71 7.63
CA LEU A 600 28.11 -19.08 7.17
C LEU A 600 28.94 -19.30 5.91
N ASP A 601 29.80 -20.32 5.93
CA ASP A 601 30.53 -20.75 4.74
C ASP A 601 29.70 -21.78 3.97
N LEU A 602 29.09 -21.33 2.87
CA LEU A 602 28.33 -22.18 1.94
C LEU A 602 29.11 -22.48 0.64
N GLY A 603 30.40 -22.13 0.59
CA GLY A 603 31.27 -22.37 -0.56
C GLY A 603 32.06 -21.14 -1.02
N PRO A 604 33.07 -21.35 -1.89
CA PRO A 604 34.04 -20.32 -2.28
C PRO A 604 33.44 -19.18 -3.12
N GLU A 605 32.42 -19.45 -3.95
CA GLU A 605 31.74 -18.41 -4.76
C GLU A 605 30.81 -17.52 -3.92
N THR A 606 30.59 -17.90 -2.67
CA THR A 606 29.62 -17.31 -1.75
C THR A 606 30.24 -16.76 -0.47
N ALA A 607 31.57 -16.80 -0.35
CA ALA A 607 32.31 -16.46 0.86
C ALA A 607 31.98 -15.04 1.36
N GLY A 608 31.80 -14.89 2.67
CA GLY A 608 31.57 -13.60 3.33
C GLY A 608 30.16 -13.03 3.24
N ARG A 609 29.30 -13.51 2.32
CA ARG A 609 27.97 -12.93 2.04
C ARG A 609 26.82 -13.55 2.82
N PHE A 610 26.96 -14.78 3.30
CA PHE A 610 25.90 -15.47 4.04
C PHE A 610 26.07 -15.29 5.54
N TRP A 611 25.02 -14.79 6.18
CA TRP A 611 24.99 -14.51 7.61
C TRP A 611 23.67 -14.99 8.21
N SER A 612 23.73 -15.64 9.37
CA SER A 612 22.53 -15.92 10.15
C SER A 612 21.91 -14.62 10.66
N PRO A 613 20.58 -14.54 10.74
CA PRO A 613 19.89 -13.44 11.40
C PRO A 613 20.35 -13.21 12.85
N GLY A 614 20.26 -11.97 13.30
CA GLY A 614 20.51 -11.59 14.70
C GLY A 614 19.42 -10.75 15.33
N VAL A 615 19.34 -10.84 16.65
CA VAL A 615 18.40 -10.06 17.46
C VAL A 615 19.13 -9.47 18.65
N ARG A 616 19.04 -8.14 18.81
CA ARG A 616 19.60 -7.40 19.94
C ARG A 616 18.51 -7.03 20.94
N THR A 617 18.80 -7.17 22.22
CA THR A 617 17.99 -6.61 23.31
C THR A 617 18.79 -5.55 24.07
N GLY A 618 18.10 -4.68 24.80
CA GLY A 618 18.73 -3.54 25.48
C GLY A 618 19.00 -2.34 24.56
N VAL A 619 18.42 -2.34 23.35
CA VAL A 619 18.50 -1.21 22.43
C VAL A 619 17.71 -0.04 23.00
N THR A 620 18.31 1.15 22.96
CA THR A 620 17.67 2.40 23.41
C THR A 620 17.45 3.34 22.22
N ALA A 621 16.66 4.39 22.39
CA ALA A 621 16.48 5.41 21.34
C ALA A 621 17.81 6.11 20.96
N GLY A 622 18.80 6.09 21.85
CA GLY A 622 20.16 6.60 21.60
C GLY A 622 21.13 5.57 21.03
N SER A 623 20.75 4.29 20.92
CA SER A 623 21.58 3.25 20.33
C SER A 623 21.90 3.55 18.88
N HIS A 624 23.06 3.09 18.40
CA HIS A 624 23.43 3.28 17.00
C HIS A 624 22.43 2.65 16.04
N LEU A 625 22.00 1.41 16.32
CA LEU A 625 21.00 0.70 15.51
C LEU A 625 19.66 1.45 15.44
N ALA A 626 19.33 2.25 16.46
CA ALA A 626 18.12 3.09 16.49
C ALA A 626 18.25 4.37 15.66
N ARG A 627 19.47 4.91 15.48
CA ARG A 627 19.73 6.19 14.79
C ARG A 627 20.12 6.00 13.33
N THR A 628 20.73 4.88 12.97
CA THR A 628 21.27 4.64 11.63
C THR A 628 20.45 3.58 10.90
N ALA A 629 19.99 3.87 9.69
CA ALA A 629 19.39 2.86 8.81
C ALA A 629 20.49 1.95 8.26
N VAL A 630 20.54 0.69 8.71
CA VAL A 630 21.51 -0.30 8.24
C VAL A 630 20.78 -1.45 7.58
N ALA A 631 21.12 -1.74 6.33
CA ALA A 631 20.60 -2.87 5.57
C ALA A 631 21.36 -4.15 5.97
N ALA A 632 20.93 -4.79 7.06
CA ALA A 632 21.54 -5.98 7.62
C ALA A 632 20.46 -6.87 8.27
N PRO A 633 20.68 -8.19 8.41
CA PRO A 633 19.71 -9.11 9.00
C PRO A 633 19.74 -9.02 10.54
N VAL A 634 19.50 -7.83 11.09
CA VAL A 634 19.59 -7.54 12.53
C VAL A 634 18.38 -6.76 13.01
N LEU A 635 17.63 -7.35 13.94
CA LEU A 635 16.49 -6.73 14.61
C LEU A 635 16.88 -6.21 16.01
N GLY A 636 16.59 -4.95 16.31
CA GLY A 636 16.76 -4.38 17.65
C GLY A 636 15.46 -4.35 18.45
N ILE A 637 15.49 -4.75 19.73
CA ILE A 637 14.34 -4.67 20.65
C ILE A 637 14.53 -3.51 21.63
N LEU A 638 13.63 -2.55 21.53
CA LEU A 638 13.56 -1.36 22.39
C LEU A 638 12.33 -1.47 23.29
N HIS A 639 12.50 -1.33 24.61
CA HIS A 639 11.39 -1.38 25.57
C HIS A 639 10.95 0.01 26.00
N VAL A 640 9.63 0.24 26.05
CA VAL A 640 9.01 1.46 26.59
C VAL A 640 7.84 1.11 27.52
N PRO A 641 7.51 1.97 28.50
CA PRO A 641 6.47 1.65 29.48
C PRO A 641 5.04 1.78 28.93
N THR A 642 4.79 2.66 27.95
CA THR A 642 3.44 3.01 27.48
C THR A 642 3.38 3.15 25.95
N LEU A 643 2.18 2.98 25.39
CA LEU A 643 1.95 3.15 23.95
C LEU A 643 2.20 4.59 23.49
N THR A 644 1.78 5.59 24.27
CA THR A 644 2.08 7.00 23.98
C THR A 644 3.59 7.23 23.81
N ARG A 645 4.40 6.68 24.72
CA ARG A 645 5.85 6.78 24.61
C ARG A 645 6.39 6.00 23.41
N ALA A 646 5.76 4.88 23.05
CA ALA A 646 6.11 4.13 21.85
C ALA A 646 5.91 4.97 20.58
N ILE A 647 4.77 5.69 20.48
CA ILE A 647 4.47 6.59 19.35
C ILE A 647 5.48 7.73 19.28
N GLU A 648 5.77 8.39 20.42
CA GLU A 648 6.79 9.45 20.47
C GLU A 648 8.16 8.95 19.99
N VAL A 649 8.60 7.79 20.48
CA VAL A 649 9.88 7.20 20.09
C VAL A 649 9.85 6.78 18.62
N GLN A 650 8.77 6.15 18.16
CA GLN A 650 8.57 5.74 16.77
C GLN A 650 8.61 6.93 15.81
N ASN A 651 7.97 8.06 16.13
CA ASN A 651 8.02 9.25 15.28
C ASN A 651 9.38 9.94 15.31
N ALA A 652 10.10 9.86 16.44
CA ALA A 652 11.43 10.46 16.57
C ALA A 652 12.53 9.66 15.86
N ILE A 653 12.47 8.32 15.91
CA ILE A 653 13.48 7.45 15.27
C ILE A 653 13.05 7.00 13.88
N GLY A 654 11.75 6.79 13.67
CA GLY A 654 11.18 6.33 12.42
C GLY A 654 11.45 7.34 11.31
N SER A 655 11.59 6.82 10.10
CA SER A 655 11.84 7.65 8.93
C SER A 655 10.60 8.33 8.36
N GLY A 656 9.41 7.90 8.77
CA GLY A 656 8.15 8.26 8.12
C GLY A 656 7.80 7.39 6.90
N PHE A 657 8.53 6.30 6.65
CA PHE A 657 8.23 5.35 5.56
C PHE A 657 7.13 4.35 5.96
N ILE A 658 7.49 3.30 6.72
CA ILE A 658 6.56 2.28 7.20
C ILE A 658 6.54 2.22 8.73
N ALA A 659 5.35 2.06 9.29
CA ALA A 659 5.12 1.85 10.71
C ALA A 659 4.19 0.66 10.95
N GLY A 660 4.59 -0.24 11.85
CA GLY A 660 3.82 -1.42 12.25
C GLY A 660 3.23 -1.29 13.66
N LEU A 661 2.08 -1.91 13.91
CA LEU A 661 1.47 -2.07 15.22
C LEU A 661 0.87 -3.48 15.38
N HIS A 662 1.15 -4.14 16.49
CA HIS A 662 0.43 -5.33 16.93
C HIS A 662 -0.35 -4.98 18.21
N THR A 663 -1.68 -5.09 18.13
CA THR A 663 -2.61 -4.83 19.24
C THR A 663 -3.95 -5.52 18.99
N ARG A 664 -4.69 -5.87 20.05
CA ARG A 664 -6.10 -6.27 19.95
C ARG A 664 -7.02 -5.30 20.68
N ASP A 665 -6.48 -4.19 21.17
CA ASP A 665 -7.23 -3.13 21.83
C ASP A 665 -7.57 -2.04 20.81
N THR A 666 -8.86 -1.71 20.69
CA THR A 666 -9.35 -0.67 19.79
C THR A 666 -8.91 0.73 20.23
N ALA A 667 -8.76 0.98 21.53
CA ALA A 667 -8.28 2.26 22.04
C ALA A 667 -6.80 2.47 21.71
N ASP A 668 -6.00 1.40 21.77
CA ASP A 668 -4.60 1.43 21.32
C ASP A 668 -4.51 1.73 19.82
N LEU A 669 -5.38 1.09 19.01
CA LEU A 669 -5.44 1.33 17.57
C LEU A 669 -5.78 2.80 17.26
N GLU A 670 -6.83 3.35 17.89
CA GLU A 670 -7.26 4.73 17.69
C GLU A 670 -6.13 5.72 18.06
N LEU A 671 -5.55 5.56 19.26
CA LEU A 671 -4.44 6.39 19.73
C LEU A 671 -3.24 6.35 18.77
N TRP A 672 -2.90 5.16 18.28
CA TRP A 672 -1.78 5.00 17.36
C TRP A 672 -2.06 5.60 15.98
N LEU A 673 -3.24 5.35 15.40
CA LEU A 673 -3.63 5.90 14.10
C LEU A 673 -3.67 7.44 14.10
N ASP A 674 -3.99 8.07 15.22
CA ASP A 674 -4.01 9.52 15.35
C ASP A 674 -2.62 10.14 15.50
N GLY A 675 -1.73 9.46 16.22
CA GLY A 675 -0.42 9.99 16.59
C GLY A 675 0.75 9.58 15.70
N VAL A 676 0.66 8.45 14.98
CA VAL A 676 1.79 7.91 14.21
C VAL A 676 2.09 8.73 12.94
N GLU A 677 3.37 9.00 12.70
CA GLU A 677 3.86 9.71 11.53
C GLU A 677 4.60 8.77 10.58
N ALA A 678 3.87 8.12 9.68
CA ALA A 678 4.41 7.37 8.55
C ALA A 678 3.41 7.30 7.40
N ALA A 679 3.90 7.13 6.18
CA ALA A 679 3.04 7.08 5.00
C ALA A 679 2.29 5.74 4.85
N VAL A 680 2.91 4.62 5.26
CA VAL A 680 2.29 3.28 5.21
C VAL A 680 2.19 2.70 6.62
N LEU A 681 0.97 2.42 7.06
CA LEU A 681 0.65 1.86 8.37
C LEU A 681 0.19 0.41 8.24
N ARG A 682 0.72 -0.47 9.11
CA ARG A 682 0.47 -1.92 9.06
C ARG A 682 0.06 -2.41 10.43
N VAL A 683 -1.13 -3.01 10.56
CA VAL A 683 -1.67 -3.44 11.85
C VAL A 683 -1.99 -4.94 11.85
N ASN A 684 -1.45 -5.68 12.82
CA ASN A 684 -1.60 -7.14 12.97
C ASN A 684 -1.28 -7.92 11.69
N ARG A 685 -0.19 -7.53 11.03
CA ARG A 685 0.33 -8.17 9.82
C ARG A 685 1.79 -7.77 9.60
N PRO A 686 2.53 -8.45 8.70
CA PRO A 686 3.89 -8.03 8.36
C PRO A 686 3.93 -6.60 7.81
N ALA A 687 4.97 -5.87 8.17
CA ALA A 687 5.23 -4.50 7.73
C ALA A 687 5.75 -4.43 6.27
N THR A 688 6.15 -5.56 5.70
CA THR A 688 6.65 -5.72 4.32
C THR A 688 5.53 -6.21 3.39
N GLY A 689 5.84 -6.36 2.10
CA GLY A 689 4.89 -6.89 1.10
C GLY A 689 3.76 -5.92 0.75
N ALA A 690 4.10 -4.66 0.51
CA ALA A 690 3.15 -3.65 0.05
C ALA A 690 2.74 -3.92 -1.40
N VAL A 691 1.43 -3.91 -1.67
CA VAL A 691 0.86 -4.19 -2.98
C VAL A 691 0.39 -2.87 -3.62
N VAL A 692 0.62 -2.70 -4.93
CA VAL A 692 0.15 -1.54 -5.71
C VAL A 692 -1.33 -1.30 -5.41
N GLN A 693 -1.81 -0.05 -5.38
CA GLN A 693 -3.17 0.33 -4.99
C GLN A 693 -3.56 0.05 -3.53
N ARG A 694 -3.38 -1.17 -3.02
CA ARG A 694 -3.76 -1.56 -1.65
C ARG A 694 -2.96 -0.77 -0.63
N GLU A 695 -1.64 -0.79 -0.77
CA GLU A 695 -0.71 -0.05 0.06
C GLU A 695 0.37 0.59 -0.83
N PRO A 696 0.05 1.70 -1.52
CA PRO A 696 1.03 2.47 -2.27
C PRO A 696 2.28 2.74 -1.43
N LEU A 697 3.46 2.75 -2.05
CA LEU A 697 4.72 2.99 -1.35
C LEU A 697 5.11 4.46 -1.41
N GLY A 698 5.34 5.07 -0.25
CA GLY A 698 5.73 6.48 -0.15
C GLY A 698 6.30 6.77 1.23
N GLY A 699 6.79 7.98 1.43
CA GLY A 699 7.40 8.39 2.69
C GLY A 699 6.97 9.78 3.12
N TRP A 700 7.03 10.04 4.42
CA TRP A 700 6.95 11.37 5.01
C TRP A 700 8.31 11.77 5.58
N GLY A 701 8.55 13.06 5.77
CA GLY A 701 9.75 13.55 6.45
C GLY A 701 11.05 13.05 5.79
N ASP A 702 11.86 12.30 6.54
CA ASP A 702 13.17 11.84 6.08
C ASP A 702 13.11 10.76 5.00
N ALA A 703 11.96 10.07 4.86
CA ALA A 703 11.71 9.01 3.89
C ALA A 703 11.27 9.51 2.50
N ALA A 704 11.11 10.82 2.31
CA ALA A 704 10.77 11.39 1.01
C ALA A 704 11.46 12.72 0.72
N VAL A 705 11.66 12.98 -0.57
CA VAL A 705 12.02 14.29 -1.12
C VAL A 705 11.03 14.62 -2.25
N GLY A 706 10.55 15.85 -2.30
CA GLY A 706 9.54 16.28 -3.26
C GLY A 706 8.10 16.15 -2.73
N ASP A 707 7.12 16.11 -3.63
CA ASP A 707 5.68 16.14 -3.26
C ASP A 707 5.19 14.97 -2.40
N GLY A 708 5.93 13.86 -2.37
CA GLY A 708 5.58 12.68 -1.57
C GLY A 708 4.42 11.87 -2.14
N ALA A 709 4.10 12.02 -3.43
CA ALA A 709 3.13 11.15 -4.09
C ALA A 709 3.62 9.70 -4.08
N MET A 710 2.76 8.78 -3.65
CA MET A 710 3.11 7.38 -3.40
C MET A 710 3.13 6.56 -4.69
N ALA A 711 4.15 5.73 -4.89
CA ALA A 711 4.26 4.78 -6.00
C ALA A 711 3.17 3.72 -5.90
N GLY A 712 2.45 3.50 -7.00
CA GLY A 712 1.25 2.65 -7.04
C GLY A 712 0.00 3.29 -6.46
N GLY A 713 0.03 4.59 -6.15
CA GLY A 713 -1.09 5.36 -5.62
C GLY A 713 -1.72 6.31 -6.65
N PRO A 714 -2.92 6.85 -6.36
CA PRO A 714 -3.72 7.67 -7.28
C PRO A 714 -3.04 8.99 -7.68
N ASN A 715 -2.12 9.50 -6.86
CA ASN A 715 -1.50 10.79 -7.10
C ASN A 715 -0.17 10.69 -7.86
N ARG A 716 0.38 9.49 -8.08
CA ARG A 716 1.72 9.35 -8.67
C ARG A 716 1.83 10.03 -10.03
N LEU A 717 0.90 9.76 -10.94
CA LEU A 717 0.95 10.32 -12.30
C LEU A 717 0.71 11.84 -12.31
N VAL A 718 -0.15 12.32 -11.42
CA VAL A 718 -0.56 13.74 -11.33
C VAL A 718 0.63 14.65 -11.01
N THR A 719 1.67 14.14 -10.33
CA THR A 719 2.85 14.94 -9.95
C THR A 719 4.04 14.82 -10.91
N LEU A 720 3.96 13.94 -11.93
CA LEU A 720 5.02 13.68 -12.92
C LEU A 720 4.94 14.58 -14.15
N GLY A 721 4.51 15.83 -13.93
CA GLY A 721 4.45 16.86 -14.94
C GLY A 721 4.07 18.19 -14.30
N SER A 722 3.44 19.05 -15.09
CA SER A 722 2.86 20.32 -14.64
C SER A 722 1.43 20.47 -15.13
N TRP A 723 0.71 21.42 -14.54
CA TRP A 723 -0.67 21.70 -14.88
C TRP A 723 -0.83 23.16 -15.25
N ARG A 724 -1.59 23.42 -16.32
CA ARG A 724 -1.99 24.77 -16.72
C ARG A 724 -3.47 24.97 -16.47
N PRO A 725 -3.91 26.14 -15.99
CA PRO A 725 -5.33 26.43 -15.86
C PRO A 725 -5.99 26.42 -17.25
N SER A 726 -7.18 25.82 -17.34
CA SER A 726 -8.02 25.93 -18.52
C SER A 726 -9.33 26.63 -18.16
N THR A 727 -9.85 27.43 -19.08
CA THR A 727 -11.11 28.18 -18.89
C THR A 727 -12.35 27.27 -18.93
N GLY A 728 -12.17 25.95 -18.83
CA GLY A 728 -13.17 24.90 -19.08
C GLY A 728 -14.51 25.13 -18.38
N GLY A 729 -15.48 25.65 -19.13
CA GLY A 729 -16.88 25.78 -18.74
C GLY A 729 -17.50 27.09 -19.21
N ALA A 730 -18.77 27.05 -19.64
CA ALA A 730 -19.57 28.25 -19.86
C ALA A 730 -19.76 29.01 -18.54
N SER A 731 -19.87 30.34 -18.60
CA SER A 731 -20.17 31.18 -17.44
C SER A 731 -21.46 30.71 -16.76
N SER A 732 -21.42 30.52 -15.44
CA SER A 732 -22.59 30.13 -14.65
C SER A 732 -23.66 31.22 -14.70
N SER A 733 -24.92 30.85 -14.90
CA SER A 733 -26.08 31.74 -14.77
C SER A 733 -26.45 32.01 -13.30
N THR A 734 -25.92 31.22 -12.36
CA THR A 734 -26.13 31.34 -10.92
C THR A 734 -24.82 31.67 -10.18
N LEU A 735 -24.87 32.66 -9.29
CA LEU A 735 -23.70 33.26 -8.60
C LEU A 735 -23.63 32.96 -7.09
N HIS A 736 -24.49 32.08 -6.57
CA HIS A 736 -24.54 31.85 -5.13
C HIS A 736 -23.38 30.98 -4.61
N LEU A 737 -22.98 31.23 -3.36
CA LEU A 737 -21.97 30.46 -2.62
C LEU A 737 -22.57 29.29 -1.81
N ARG A 738 -23.83 28.91 -2.08
CA ARG A 738 -24.51 27.80 -1.38
C ARG A 738 -23.71 26.50 -1.51
N GLY A 739 -23.59 25.77 -0.40
CA GLY A 739 -22.86 24.49 -0.32
C GLY A 739 -21.38 24.60 0.02
N LEU A 740 -20.86 25.82 0.23
CA LEU A 740 -19.49 26.06 0.72
C LEU A 740 -19.46 26.23 2.25
N ASP A 741 -18.29 25.95 2.83
CA ASP A 741 -18.03 26.16 4.27
C ASP A 741 -18.17 27.66 4.59
N SER A 742 -18.67 27.97 5.78
CA SER A 742 -18.91 29.34 6.24
C SER A 742 -17.66 30.21 6.22
N ARG A 743 -16.48 29.66 6.58
CA ARG A 743 -15.18 30.35 6.55
C ARG A 743 -14.73 30.64 5.12
N ILE A 744 -14.98 29.71 4.20
CA ILE A 744 -14.67 29.91 2.78
C ILE A 744 -15.60 30.98 2.18
N THR A 745 -16.88 30.94 2.52
CA THR A 745 -17.88 31.93 2.09
C THR A 745 -17.50 33.32 2.59
N ALA A 746 -17.18 33.45 3.88
CA ALA A 746 -16.72 34.71 4.48
C ALA A 746 -15.44 35.24 3.82
N LEU A 747 -14.48 34.37 3.50
CA LEU A 747 -13.25 34.75 2.82
C LEU A 747 -13.52 35.31 1.41
N ILE A 748 -14.40 34.66 0.65
CA ILE A 748 -14.77 35.08 -0.71
C ILE A 748 -15.56 36.40 -0.66
N GLU A 749 -16.53 36.52 0.25
CA GLU A 749 -17.34 37.74 0.42
C GLU A 749 -16.50 38.94 0.87
N ALA A 750 -15.56 38.74 1.80
CA ALA A 750 -14.63 39.77 2.26
C ALA A 750 -13.75 40.33 1.11
N ALA A 751 -13.42 39.49 0.12
CA ALA A 751 -12.64 39.88 -1.03
C ALA A 751 -13.47 40.41 -2.22
N GLN A 752 -14.77 40.11 -2.26
CA GLN A 752 -15.65 40.39 -3.41
C GLN A 752 -15.57 41.84 -3.93
N PRO A 753 -15.53 42.91 -3.09
CA PRO A 753 -15.44 44.28 -3.59
C PRO A 753 -14.16 44.60 -4.38
N THR A 754 -13.13 43.77 -4.24
CA THR A 754 -11.81 43.95 -4.88
C THR A 754 -11.63 43.11 -6.15
N LEU A 755 -12.60 42.26 -6.48
CA LEU A 755 -12.53 41.34 -7.62
C LEU A 755 -13.43 41.81 -8.77
N SER A 756 -12.98 41.61 -10.00
CA SER A 756 -13.87 41.68 -11.15
C SER A 756 -14.88 40.53 -11.11
N TYR A 757 -15.98 40.66 -11.86
CA TYR A 757 -16.97 39.59 -11.99
C TYR A 757 -16.32 38.26 -12.42
N GLU A 758 -15.44 38.30 -13.41
CA GLU A 758 -14.75 37.12 -13.94
C GLU A 758 -13.83 36.49 -12.90
N ALA A 759 -13.08 37.31 -12.16
CA ALA A 759 -12.18 36.85 -11.11
C ALA A 759 -12.96 36.23 -9.93
N PHE A 760 -14.09 36.81 -9.57
CA PHE A 760 -15.01 36.28 -8.57
C PHE A 760 -15.60 34.94 -8.99
N ASP A 761 -16.16 34.82 -10.21
CA ASP A 761 -16.75 33.57 -10.70
C ASP A 761 -15.69 32.46 -10.83
N TRP A 762 -14.47 32.80 -11.27
CA TRP A 762 -13.35 31.86 -11.33
C TRP A 762 -12.98 31.32 -9.94
N LEU A 763 -12.85 32.21 -8.94
CA LEU A 763 -12.59 31.83 -7.55
C LEU A 763 -13.72 30.95 -6.98
N ARG A 764 -14.97 31.33 -7.21
CA ARG A 764 -16.16 30.58 -6.79
C ARG A 764 -16.19 29.17 -7.38
N ARG A 765 -15.92 29.03 -8.69
CA ARG A 765 -15.83 27.71 -9.35
C ARG A 765 -14.72 26.86 -8.76
N GLY A 766 -13.58 27.47 -8.42
CA GLY A 766 -12.50 26.81 -7.69
C GLY A 766 -12.95 26.27 -6.33
N ALA A 767 -13.62 27.09 -5.52
CA ALA A 767 -14.12 26.70 -4.21
C ALA A 767 -15.15 25.55 -4.28
N LEU A 768 -16.03 25.55 -5.29
CA LEU A 768 -16.97 24.45 -5.53
C LEU A 768 -16.24 23.19 -5.99
N SER A 769 -15.23 23.32 -6.84
CA SER A 769 -14.39 22.18 -7.23
C SER A 769 -13.65 21.57 -6.05
N ASP A 770 -13.20 22.39 -5.09
CA ASP A 770 -12.59 21.90 -3.83
C ASP A 770 -13.60 21.09 -3.02
N ALA A 771 -14.83 21.56 -2.90
CA ALA A 771 -15.89 20.82 -2.19
C ALA A 771 -16.16 19.45 -2.84
N VAL A 772 -16.20 19.38 -4.18
CA VAL A 772 -16.39 18.12 -4.91
C VAL A 772 -15.20 17.18 -4.74
N ALA A 773 -13.96 17.69 -4.84
CA ALA A 773 -12.76 16.89 -4.65
C ALA A 773 -12.62 16.40 -3.19
N TRP A 774 -13.01 17.23 -2.23
CA TRP A 774 -13.07 16.86 -0.82
C TRP A 774 -14.07 15.75 -0.56
N ASP A 775 -15.31 15.91 -1.04
CA ASP A 775 -16.33 14.88 -0.86
C ASP A 775 -15.96 13.57 -1.56
N ARG A 776 -15.32 13.58 -2.73
CA ARG A 776 -15.05 12.35 -3.47
C ARG A 776 -13.75 11.64 -3.11
N GLU A 777 -12.72 12.38 -2.70
CA GLU A 777 -11.36 11.87 -2.57
C GLU A 777 -10.72 12.23 -1.23
N PHE A 778 -10.52 13.53 -0.97
CA PHE A 778 -9.61 13.97 0.09
C PHE A 778 -10.20 13.95 1.50
N GLY A 779 -11.52 14.13 1.61
CA GLY A 779 -12.26 14.17 2.87
C GLY A 779 -12.77 12.80 3.32
N ARG A 780 -12.43 11.70 2.62
CA ARG A 780 -12.92 10.35 2.94
C ARG A 780 -11.79 9.40 3.32
N VAL A 781 -12.15 8.39 4.12
CA VAL A 781 -11.39 7.15 4.31
C VAL A 781 -12.04 6.08 3.45
N GLN A 782 -11.26 5.43 2.59
CA GLN A 782 -11.78 4.50 1.58
C GLN A 782 -11.03 3.17 1.65
N ASP A 783 -11.71 2.04 1.83
CA ASP A 783 -11.13 0.73 1.53
C ASP A 783 -11.05 0.53 0.02
N VAL A 784 -9.84 0.59 -0.51
CA VAL A 784 -9.58 0.51 -1.96
C VAL A 784 -9.66 -0.92 -2.51
N SER A 785 -9.66 -1.93 -1.62
CA SER A 785 -9.58 -3.34 -1.99
C SER A 785 -10.84 -4.15 -1.64
N ARG A 786 -11.49 -3.84 -0.51
CA ARG A 786 -12.58 -4.61 0.09
C ARG A 786 -12.30 -6.12 0.13
N LEU A 787 -11.12 -6.50 0.63
CA LEU A 787 -10.68 -7.90 0.62
C LEU A 787 -11.40 -8.77 1.65
N GLY A 788 -12.05 -8.16 2.65
CA GLY A 788 -12.80 -8.85 3.72
C GLY A 788 -11.91 -9.45 4.82
N VAL A 789 -10.76 -10.02 4.46
CA VAL A 789 -9.75 -10.54 5.40
C VAL A 789 -8.73 -9.48 5.83
N GLU A 790 -8.78 -8.35 5.15
CA GLU A 790 -7.85 -7.25 5.25
C GLU A 790 -8.56 -5.99 4.80
N ARG A 791 -8.35 -4.91 5.55
CA ARG A 791 -8.87 -3.58 5.21
C ARG A 791 -7.71 -2.73 4.72
N ASN A 792 -7.81 -2.21 3.50
CA ASN A 792 -6.77 -1.39 2.88
C ASN A 792 -7.29 0.02 2.68
N LEU A 793 -7.13 0.82 3.72
CA LEU A 793 -7.71 2.15 3.82
C LEU A 793 -6.74 3.18 3.23
N ARG A 794 -7.25 4.02 2.33
CA ARG A 794 -6.59 5.24 1.87
C ARG A 794 -7.20 6.44 2.59
N ARG A 795 -6.35 7.34 3.09
CA ARG A 795 -6.76 8.63 3.66
C ARG A 795 -5.75 9.74 3.40
N TYR A 796 -6.15 10.98 3.65
CA TYR A 796 -5.30 12.16 3.54
C TYR A 796 -5.20 12.88 4.90
N ARG A 797 -3.99 13.31 5.25
CA ARG A 797 -3.72 14.06 6.49
C ARG A 797 -3.30 15.49 6.17
N PRO A 798 -3.81 16.49 6.89
CA PRO A 798 -3.37 17.87 6.73
C PRO A 798 -1.86 18.03 6.94
N ALA A 799 -1.28 19.01 6.27
CA ALA A 799 0.13 19.36 6.33
C ALA A 799 0.32 20.87 6.42
N ASP A 800 1.31 21.30 7.19
CA ASP A 800 1.63 22.71 7.36
C ASP A 800 2.29 23.27 6.10
N VAL A 801 1.78 24.41 5.60
CA VAL A 801 2.25 25.01 4.34
C VAL A 801 2.54 26.49 4.49
N ALA A 802 3.72 26.94 4.04
CA ALA A 802 4.02 28.35 3.85
C ALA A 802 3.58 28.79 2.44
N VAL A 803 2.61 29.70 2.35
CA VAL A 803 2.16 30.29 1.09
C VAL A 803 2.94 31.57 0.83
N ARG A 804 3.60 31.67 -0.33
CA ARG A 804 4.30 32.88 -0.77
C ARG A 804 3.72 33.38 -2.07
N ALA A 805 3.16 34.58 -2.06
CA ALA A 805 2.70 35.26 -3.26
C ALA A 805 3.76 36.22 -3.81
N THR A 806 3.97 36.21 -5.12
CA THR A 806 4.81 37.19 -5.82
C THR A 806 4.08 38.55 -5.90
N GLY A 807 4.81 39.64 -6.17
CA GLY A 807 4.20 40.98 -6.18
C GLY A 807 3.23 41.26 -7.32
N ASP A 808 3.33 40.47 -8.38
CA ASP A 808 2.44 40.44 -9.56
C ASP A 808 1.37 39.34 -9.47
N ALA A 809 1.28 38.62 -8.35
CA ALA A 809 0.24 37.62 -8.14
C ALA A 809 -1.16 38.27 -8.09
N SER A 810 -2.06 37.78 -8.94
CA SER A 810 -3.45 38.25 -8.90
C SER A 810 -4.16 37.86 -7.60
N TRP A 811 -5.03 38.72 -7.08
CA TRP A 811 -5.71 38.47 -5.81
C TRP A 811 -6.60 37.23 -5.84
N GLN A 812 -7.28 36.96 -6.96
CA GLN A 812 -8.07 35.74 -7.12
C GLN A 812 -7.21 34.47 -7.03
N ALA A 813 -5.95 34.49 -7.51
CA ALA A 813 -5.05 33.34 -7.42
C ALA A 813 -4.55 33.12 -5.99
N VAL A 814 -4.21 34.20 -5.27
CA VAL A 814 -3.87 34.13 -3.83
C VAL A 814 -5.05 33.56 -3.05
N LEU A 815 -6.24 34.15 -3.19
CA LEU A 815 -7.45 33.71 -2.50
C LEU A 815 -7.81 32.26 -2.85
N ARG A 816 -7.63 31.83 -4.09
CA ARG A 816 -7.88 30.45 -4.53
C ARG A 816 -7.05 29.43 -3.75
N VAL A 817 -5.77 29.72 -3.52
CA VAL A 817 -4.87 28.87 -2.73
C VAL A 817 -5.26 28.90 -1.25
N LEU A 818 -5.66 30.07 -0.72
CA LEU A 818 -6.14 30.18 0.67
C LEU A 818 -7.44 29.39 0.87
N VAL A 819 -8.35 29.40 -0.10
CA VAL A 819 -9.59 28.60 -0.06
C VAL A 819 -9.27 27.11 0.01
N ALA A 820 -8.30 26.63 -0.78
CA ALA A 820 -7.84 25.23 -0.71
C ALA A 820 -7.23 24.91 0.67
N ALA A 821 -6.41 25.82 1.22
CA ALA A 821 -5.79 25.65 2.53
C ALA A 821 -6.81 25.59 3.68
N VAL A 822 -7.84 26.45 3.63
CA VAL A 822 -8.94 26.43 4.60
C VAL A 822 -9.75 25.15 4.45
N ARG A 823 -10.05 24.72 3.21
CA ARG A 823 -10.79 23.48 2.94
C ARG A 823 -10.05 22.25 3.46
N SER A 824 -8.73 22.19 3.29
CA SER A 824 -7.93 21.02 3.69
C SER A 824 -7.80 20.85 5.21
N GLY A 825 -8.21 21.85 6.00
CA GLY A 825 -7.99 21.89 7.45
C GLY A 825 -6.52 22.03 7.83
N SER A 826 -5.67 22.46 6.90
CA SER A 826 -4.24 22.61 7.13
C SER A 826 -3.92 23.87 7.89
N THR A 827 -2.85 23.85 8.67
CA THR A 827 -2.26 25.10 9.15
C THR A 827 -1.45 25.72 8.02
N PHE A 828 -1.50 27.05 7.88
CA PHE A 828 -0.73 27.73 6.86
C PHE A 828 -0.35 29.14 7.28
N THR A 829 0.68 29.66 6.63
CA THR A 829 1.10 31.06 6.74
C THR A 829 1.07 31.71 5.37
N LEU A 830 0.92 33.03 5.33
CA LEU A 830 0.93 33.79 4.08
C LEU A 830 1.99 34.89 4.13
N SER A 831 2.84 34.92 3.11
CA SER A 831 3.81 35.97 2.89
C SER A 831 3.58 36.60 1.52
N THR A 832 3.60 37.93 1.44
CA THR A 832 3.39 38.68 0.19
C THR A 832 4.16 40.01 0.25
N PRO A 833 4.65 40.56 -0.87
CA PRO A 833 5.30 41.86 -0.88
C PRO A 833 4.31 43.03 -0.86
N VAL A 834 3.00 42.77 -1.02
CA VAL A 834 1.94 43.79 -1.05
C VAL A 834 0.91 43.51 0.04
N GLY A 835 0.39 44.55 0.70
CA GLY A 835 -0.63 44.38 1.73
C GLY A 835 -1.93 43.77 1.20
N LEU A 836 -2.56 42.92 2.01
CA LEU A 836 -3.89 42.35 1.71
C LEU A 836 -5.01 43.39 1.84
N PRO A 837 -6.14 43.21 1.14
CA PRO A 837 -7.38 43.92 1.44
C PRO A 837 -7.73 43.82 2.94
N ALA A 838 -8.07 44.95 3.56
CA ALA A 838 -8.28 45.01 5.01
C ALA A 838 -9.31 43.98 5.56
N PRO A 839 -10.47 43.74 4.90
CA PRO A 839 -11.40 42.71 5.34
C PRO A 839 -10.81 41.30 5.34
N VAL A 840 -10.04 40.96 4.29
CA VAL A 840 -9.36 39.65 4.16
C VAL A 840 -8.29 39.49 5.24
N ARG A 841 -7.48 40.54 5.47
CA ARG A 841 -6.45 40.53 6.51
C ARG A 841 -7.05 40.33 7.90
N HIS A 842 -8.16 41.00 8.19
CA HIS A 842 -8.85 40.89 9.46
C HIS A 842 -9.35 39.45 9.69
N LEU A 843 -10.04 38.88 8.70
CA LEU A 843 -10.55 37.51 8.77
C LEU A 843 -9.44 36.45 8.97
N LEU A 844 -8.33 36.59 8.23
CA LEU A 844 -7.17 35.71 8.41
C LEU A 844 -6.56 35.84 9.81
N GLY A 845 -6.48 37.05 10.35
CA GLY A 845 -6.02 37.31 11.71
C GLY A 845 -6.91 36.70 12.78
N GLU A 846 -8.23 36.81 12.64
CA GLU A 846 -9.20 36.13 13.54
C GLU A 846 -9.09 34.60 13.48
N SER A 847 -8.70 34.07 12.32
CA SER A 847 -8.46 32.64 12.10
C SER A 847 -7.07 32.17 12.55
N GLY A 848 -6.26 33.06 13.15
CA GLY A 848 -4.91 32.73 13.62
C GLY A 848 -3.87 32.53 12.52
N VAL A 849 -4.15 32.93 11.28
CA VAL A 849 -3.21 32.81 10.15
C VAL A 849 -2.18 33.92 10.22
N ALA A 850 -0.90 33.56 10.31
CA ALA A 850 0.19 34.52 10.27
C ALA A 850 0.34 35.10 8.85
N VAL A 851 0.19 36.42 8.73
CA VAL A 851 0.37 37.16 7.48
C VAL A 851 1.54 38.13 7.60
N SER A 852 2.54 37.95 6.74
CA SER A 852 3.73 38.82 6.65
C SER A 852 3.73 39.63 5.36
N VAL A 853 4.03 40.92 5.47
CA VAL A 853 4.27 41.80 4.31
C VAL A 853 5.77 42.05 4.19
N GLU A 854 6.41 41.40 3.23
CA GLU A 854 7.87 41.39 3.06
C GLU A 854 8.24 41.19 1.59
N THR A 855 9.32 41.84 1.15
CA THR A 855 9.88 41.68 -0.20
C THR A 855 10.39 40.25 -0.42
N ASP A 856 10.60 39.84 -1.68
CA ASP A 856 11.18 38.51 -1.96
C ASP A 856 12.55 38.34 -1.32
N GLU A 857 13.37 39.40 -1.32
CA GLU A 857 14.69 39.40 -0.68
C GLU A 857 14.61 39.18 0.83
N GLN A 858 13.76 39.93 1.54
CA GLN A 858 13.55 39.77 2.99
C GLN A 858 13.03 38.37 3.33
N TRP A 859 12.10 37.84 2.52
CA TRP A 859 11.56 36.52 2.71
C TRP A 859 12.61 35.42 2.53
N LEU A 860 13.45 35.53 1.49
CA LEU A 860 14.56 34.60 1.24
C LEU A 860 15.62 34.68 2.34
N GLN A 861 15.96 35.87 2.84
CA GLN A 861 16.85 36.04 4.00
C GLN A 861 16.29 35.36 5.25
N ARG A 862 14.99 35.51 5.51
CA ARG A 862 14.30 34.82 6.60
C ARG A 862 14.32 33.30 6.43
N LEU A 863 14.12 32.80 5.20
CA LEU A 863 14.23 31.38 4.86
C LEU A 863 15.66 30.84 5.05
N ALA A 864 16.67 31.64 4.74
CA ALA A 864 18.08 31.30 4.91
C ALA A 864 18.48 31.12 6.38
N GLY A 865 17.86 31.86 7.31
CA GLY A 865 18.11 31.73 8.75
C GLY A 865 18.03 33.03 9.56
N GLY A 866 17.74 34.19 8.94
CA GLY A 866 17.51 35.45 9.66
C GLY A 866 17.98 36.71 8.92
N ILE A 867 17.43 37.85 9.31
CA ILE A 867 17.86 39.21 8.92
C ILE A 867 18.91 39.65 9.97
N PRO A 868 20.13 40.08 9.60
CA PRO A 868 21.09 40.60 10.57
C PRO A 868 20.49 41.80 11.32
N ASP A 869 20.61 41.82 12.65
CA ASP A 869 20.33 43.02 13.43
C ASP A 869 21.55 43.95 13.35
N ASP A 870 21.34 45.25 13.14
CA ASP A 870 22.41 46.26 13.02
C ASP A 870 23.06 46.60 14.38
N GLY A 871 22.91 45.74 15.40
CA GLY A 871 23.39 45.96 16.75
C GLY A 871 23.95 44.68 17.39
N ASP A 872 25.13 44.80 17.99
CA ASP A 872 25.85 43.75 18.71
C ASP A 872 24.92 42.93 19.65
N GLY A 873 24.60 41.69 19.28
CA GLY A 873 23.80 40.78 20.10
C GLY A 873 23.69 39.38 19.47
N GLU A 874 23.61 38.35 20.32
CA GLU A 874 23.71 36.91 20.03
C GLU A 874 23.06 36.39 18.73
N PRO A 875 23.58 35.28 18.13
CA PRO A 875 22.99 34.68 16.94
C PRO A 875 21.52 34.34 17.20
N LEU A 876 20.61 34.94 16.42
CA LEU A 876 19.18 34.62 16.46
C LEU A 876 19.01 33.11 16.33
N ALA A 877 18.23 32.50 17.23
CA ALA A 877 17.76 31.14 17.05
C ALA A 877 17.09 31.03 15.67
N THR A 878 17.70 30.28 14.75
CA THR A 878 17.19 30.07 13.39
C THR A 878 15.75 29.60 13.46
N ALA A 879 14.82 30.40 12.94
CA ALA A 879 13.42 30.01 12.85
C ALA A 879 13.33 28.70 12.03
N PRO A 880 12.50 27.72 12.46
CA PRO A 880 12.38 26.45 11.75
C PRO A 880 11.87 26.70 10.33
N ARG A 881 12.57 26.13 9.34
CA ARG A 881 12.21 26.25 7.92
C ARG A 881 10.90 25.50 7.64
N PRO A 882 10.02 26.05 6.78
CA PRO A 882 8.78 25.37 6.41
C PRO A 882 9.09 24.12 5.57
N ARG A 883 8.51 22.97 5.93
CA ARG A 883 8.67 21.73 5.16
C ARG A 883 7.99 21.78 3.79
N ARG A 884 6.96 22.60 3.62
CA ARG A 884 6.22 22.78 2.37
C ARG A 884 6.01 24.25 2.06
N ILE A 885 6.28 24.64 0.82
CA ILE A 885 6.09 26.00 0.31
C ILE A 885 5.19 25.95 -0.92
N ARG A 886 4.12 26.74 -0.94
CA ARG A 886 3.27 26.97 -2.11
C ARG A 886 3.52 28.37 -2.66
N LEU A 887 4.15 28.44 -3.83
CA LEU A 887 4.39 29.71 -4.53
C LEU A 887 3.16 30.09 -5.35
N VAL A 888 2.80 31.37 -5.37
CA VAL A 888 1.61 31.89 -6.07
C VAL A 888 2.00 33.11 -6.90
N GLY A 889 1.71 33.07 -8.20
CA GLY A 889 2.07 34.14 -9.13
C GLY A 889 2.01 33.69 -10.59
N PRO A 890 2.34 34.58 -11.53
CA PRO A 890 2.56 34.21 -12.93
C PRO A 890 3.68 33.17 -13.08
N ALA A 891 3.57 32.30 -14.08
CA ALA A 891 4.45 31.14 -14.26
C ALA A 891 5.94 31.53 -14.32
N GLU A 892 6.28 32.59 -15.06
CA GLU A 892 7.67 33.06 -15.21
C GLU A 892 8.24 33.55 -13.87
N THR A 893 7.52 34.43 -13.16
CA THR A 893 7.93 34.98 -11.87
C THR A 893 8.07 33.90 -10.80
N VAL A 894 7.13 32.94 -10.78
CA VAL A 894 7.18 31.79 -9.87
C VAL A 894 8.36 30.86 -10.19
N ALA A 895 8.70 30.66 -11.47
CA ALA A 895 9.86 29.87 -11.85
C ALA A 895 11.17 30.52 -11.37
N THR A 896 11.31 31.84 -11.52
CA THR A 896 12.46 32.60 -11.00
C THR A 896 12.54 32.50 -9.47
N LEU A 897 11.42 32.71 -8.76
CA LEU A 897 11.40 32.62 -7.30
C LEU A 897 11.68 31.18 -6.82
N ARG A 898 11.16 30.16 -7.51
CA ARG A 898 11.48 28.75 -7.22
C ARG A 898 12.98 28.48 -7.31
N ALA A 899 13.65 29.00 -8.33
CA ALA A 899 15.09 28.86 -8.48
C ALA A 899 15.83 29.55 -7.31
N ALA A 900 15.44 30.78 -6.96
CA ALA A 900 16.01 31.50 -5.82
C ALA A 900 15.79 30.78 -4.47
N VAL A 901 14.61 30.19 -4.26
CA VAL A 901 14.33 29.35 -3.09
C VAL A 901 15.25 28.14 -3.06
N ALA A 902 15.39 27.45 -4.20
CA ALA A 902 16.25 26.28 -4.31
C ALA A 902 17.72 26.61 -4.00
N GLU A 903 18.23 27.74 -4.51
CA GLU A 903 19.58 28.23 -4.19
C GLU A 903 19.73 28.59 -2.69
N THR A 904 18.68 29.18 -2.10
CA THR A 904 18.67 29.58 -0.68
C THR A 904 18.68 28.38 0.27
N VAL A 905 17.92 27.32 -0.05
CA VAL A 905 17.90 26.08 0.76
C VAL A 905 19.11 25.20 0.47
N GLY A 906 19.71 25.30 -0.73
CA GLY A 906 20.90 24.58 -1.13
C GLY A 906 20.66 23.07 -1.20
N ALA A 907 21.50 22.30 -0.49
CA ALA A 907 21.42 20.84 -0.44
C ALA A 907 20.32 20.31 0.51
N ASP A 908 19.60 21.18 1.21
CA ASP A 908 18.56 20.80 2.14
C ASP A 908 17.30 20.29 1.40
N VAL A 909 17.15 18.97 1.36
CA VAL A 909 16.02 18.29 0.71
C VAL A 909 14.80 18.10 1.61
N SER A 910 14.77 18.72 2.80
CA SER A 910 13.61 18.65 3.72
C SER A 910 12.43 19.54 3.28
N THR A 911 12.68 20.53 2.42
CA THR A 911 11.68 21.50 1.97
C THR A 911 11.16 21.15 0.58
N THR A 912 9.84 21.05 0.45
CA THR A 912 9.16 20.81 -0.83
C THR A 912 8.55 22.09 -1.37
N VAL A 913 8.85 22.42 -2.62
CA VAL A 913 8.35 23.64 -3.28
C VAL A 913 7.31 23.30 -4.36
N TYR A 914 6.06 23.67 -4.09
CA TYR A 914 4.94 23.61 -5.02
C TYR A 914 4.86 24.91 -5.81
N ALA A 915 5.21 24.83 -7.10
CA ALA A 915 5.36 25.99 -7.98
C ALA A 915 4.49 25.88 -9.27
N GLY A 916 3.50 25.00 -9.28
CA GLY A 916 2.56 24.90 -10.40
C GLY A 916 1.71 26.16 -10.55
N GLU A 917 1.20 26.43 -11.74
CA GLU A 917 0.24 27.52 -11.94
C GLU A 917 -1.02 27.28 -11.09
N VAL A 918 -1.70 28.35 -10.68
CA VAL A 918 -2.93 28.21 -9.89
C VAL A 918 -4.09 27.87 -10.80
N THR A 919 -4.82 26.81 -10.47
CA THR A 919 -5.95 26.27 -11.23
C THR A 919 -7.26 26.40 -10.45
N THR A 920 -8.40 26.27 -11.13
CA THR A 920 -9.69 26.06 -10.44
C THR A 920 -9.85 24.62 -9.96
N ALA A 921 -9.02 23.69 -10.44
CA ALA A 921 -9.18 22.27 -10.17
C ALA A 921 -8.84 21.92 -8.71
N GLY A 922 -9.86 21.67 -7.89
CA GLY A 922 -9.66 21.27 -6.50
C GLY A 922 -8.92 19.95 -6.34
N ARG A 923 -9.01 19.08 -7.35
CA ARG A 923 -8.21 17.85 -7.45
C ARG A 923 -6.70 18.09 -7.35
N LEU A 924 -6.23 19.29 -7.74
CA LEU A 924 -4.83 19.68 -7.77
C LEU A 924 -4.48 20.64 -6.64
N GLU A 925 -5.27 21.71 -6.43
CA GLU A 925 -4.92 22.76 -5.47
C GLU A 925 -4.96 22.31 -4.00
N LEU A 926 -5.64 21.20 -3.69
CA LEU A 926 -5.64 20.63 -2.33
C LEU A 926 -4.37 19.82 -2.01
N LEU A 927 -3.68 19.27 -3.02
CA LEU A 927 -2.53 18.37 -2.82
C LEU A 927 -1.36 18.97 -2.02
N PRO A 928 -0.95 20.25 -2.22
CA PRO A 928 0.13 20.84 -1.43
C PRO A 928 -0.12 20.79 0.08
N PHE A 929 -1.39 20.82 0.47
CA PHE A 929 -1.85 20.89 1.85
C PHE A 929 -2.12 19.52 2.47
N LEU A 930 -1.97 18.43 1.71
CA LEU A 930 -2.30 17.08 2.15
C LEU A 930 -1.11 16.12 2.04
N ARG A 931 -1.08 15.15 2.93
CA ARG A 931 -0.19 13.98 2.91
C ARG A 931 -1.03 12.73 2.73
N GLU A 932 -0.73 11.95 1.69
CA GLU A 932 -1.36 10.65 1.48
C GLU A 932 -0.88 9.65 2.55
N GLN A 933 -1.78 8.78 3.01
CA GLN A 933 -1.49 7.71 3.94
C GLN A 933 -2.27 6.44 3.57
N ALA A 934 -1.56 5.31 3.51
CA ALA A 934 -2.15 3.99 3.39
C ALA A 934 -2.16 3.31 4.77
N VAL A 935 -3.29 2.72 5.15
CA VAL A 935 -3.47 1.99 6.40
C VAL A 935 -4.00 0.61 6.08
N SER A 936 -3.25 -0.41 6.46
CA SER A 936 -3.66 -1.78 6.24
C SER A 936 -3.77 -2.57 7.53
N ILE A 937 -4.92 -3.19 7.74
CA ILE A 937 -5.29 -3.83 9.01
C ILE A 937 -5.72 -5.27 8.75
N GLY A 938 -5.06 -6.21 9.44
CA GLY A 938 -5.51 -7.58 9.53
C GLY A 938 -6.91 -7.65 10.15
N ALA A 939 -7.88 -8.13 9.35
CA ALA A 939 -9.28 -8.28 9.74
C ALA A 939 -9.66 -9.75 9.77
N TRP A 940 -8.78 -10.59 10.32
CA TRP A 940 -8.97 -12.03 10.38
C TRP A 940 -8.46 -12.62 11.70
N ARG A 941 -9.20 -13.59 12.25
CA ARG A 941 -8.80 -14.31 13.47
C ARG A 941 -9.37 -15.71 13.49
N PHE A 942 -8.54 -16.69 13.82
CA PHE A 942 -8.93 -18.10 13.99
C PHE A 942 -9.78 -18.69 12.86
N GLY A 943 -9.59 -18.26 11.62
CA GLY A 943 -10.34 -18.80 10.49
C GLY A 943 -11.62 -18.04 10.14
N ARG A 944 -11.83 -16.82 10.64
CA ARG A 944 -12.95 -15.96 10.23
C ARG A 944 -12.57 -14.48 10.13
N PRO A 945 -13.35 -13.68 9.35
CA PRO A 945 -13.24 -12.23 9.40
C PRO A 945 -13.47 -11.72 10.82
N ASP A 946 -12.63 -10.77 11.25
CA ASP A 946 -12.65 -10.20 12.59
C ASP A 946 -12.99 -8.70 12.49
N PRO A 947 -14.17 -8.26 12.97
CA PRO A 947 -14.59 -6.87 12.88
C PRO A 947 -13.93 -5.96 13.94
N TRP A 948 -12.99 -6.45 14.76
CA TRP A 948 -12.44 -5.73 15.92
C TRP A 948 -12.09 -4.25 15.66
N SER A 949 -11.52 -3.91 14.50
CA SER A 949 -11.13 -2.53 14.17
C SER A 949 -12.27 -1.65 13.62
N ALA A 950 -13.45 -2.21 13.33
CA ALA A 950 -14.55 -1.51 12.63
C ALA A 950 -15.08 -0.28 13.38
N ALA A 951 -15.01 -0.28 14.71
CA ALA A 951 -15.47 0.84 15.51
C ALA A 951 -14.52 2.06 15.46
N VAL A 952 -13.26 1.86 15.04
CA VAL A 952 -12.21 2.89 15.03
C VAL A 952 -12.05 3.50 13.64
N ILE A 953 -12.16 2.67 12.60
CA ILE A 953 -11.66 2.97 11.26
C ILE A 953 -12.65 3.61 10.32
#